data_AF-A0A3A4K6Y5-F1
#
_entry.id   AF-A0A3A4K6Y5-F1
#
_cell.length_a   1.000
_cell.length_b   1.000
_cell.length_c   1.000
_cell.angle_alpha   90.00
_cell.angle_beta   90.00
_cell.angle_gamma   90.00
#
_symmetry.space_group_name_H-M   'P 1'
#
loop_
_entity.id
_entity.type
_entity.pdbx_description
1 polymer ?
#
loop_
_entity_poly.entity_id
_entity_poly.type
_entity_poly.pdbx_seq_one_letter_code
_entity_poly.pdbx_strand_id
1 'polypeptide(L)'
;MQRRWIGLWVIVGLMLMLIACDDGAAGSSDGDAETTDGDGQIVCANNWDCPTGQYCGDSGYCVPYDENPQDGDAGCSSDEDCPDGQTCDLRDKICVEELDTDGDSDSTEDDGEELEIRCDDHLPCTEDSVVGEDCQFSLREGYCLIEETCYTADVKKPGDVCLACRPGVADDAWSAVDDGALCDDSLVCTTADACHGGVCEGAVSGCDDSVACTDDICVEPGGCQNTPNDDNCEPGQFCETTGCTAAGCENGALRCVGDELQECQGGEYEAVETCALPTPVCTLEGCAECAPGAAYCEGPWLNECNADGIWEASYCLGPAPACISGECVPCDNGDLWCGHAGDEDWGIYECVGGAWSLLEDCEGATPMCGDLGQGDGLQCLECPPNATRCDGLSHQVCDETGIWRIDPCPTSIPYCESGACVVCPADGTRCGGEGENPNDVYVCIVETQGRRWQFDHACPLEAPNCTNGHCGVCEVGETRCSPTNPQGTEICEDGLWTNGPDCENGQYCDTETGLCTDGWSLYFAGDQRMEIPDDNAYDPNAEFTLEAWIFPTALSGNCDTGGNAILEKWAVWPVGTYLLAVCADFYGRPNVARFFAITDQDKQDFFNSSNNSIKVGQWNHIAVVWSDQWMDMFVNGNREVHRANLIGWKTPNTFQQNVLAVGQLDEWTEWGFKGYIDEVRISKIRRYDGATYTPAQRYLPDEFTTGLWHLDDFITPNECLDSSGHHDGVNTFGAIYSEYGVGETPP
;
A
#
# COMPACT_ATOMS: atom_id res chain seq x y z
N MET A 1 34.67 39.26 49.92
CA MET A 1 36.06 39.65 50.26
C MET A 1 36.81 39.89 48.96
N GLN A 2 37.49 41.05 48.82
CA GLN A 2 38.66 41.42 47.98
C GLN A 2 38.93 40.67 46.64
N ARG A 3 39.33 41.23 45.49
CA ARG A 3 39.87 42.53 45.02
C ARG A 3 40.11 42.42 43.48
N ARG A 4 39.67 43.42 42.70
CA ARG A 4 40.39 44.20 41.63
C ARG A 4 41.58 43.55 40.86
N TRP A 5 41.66 43.73 39.52
CA TRP A 5 42.43 44.79 38.79
C TRP A 5 42.55 44.55 37.26
N ILE A 6 42.71 45.67 36.57
CA ILE A 6 42.93 45.95 35.12
C ILE A 6 44.41 45.78 34.73
N GLY A 7 44.75 45.47 33.46
CA GLY A 7 46.11 45.70 32.94
C GLY A 7 46.38 45.32 31.46
N LEU A 8 46.66 46.34 30.65
CA LEU A 8 47.06 46.40 29.22
C LEU A 8 48.55 45.99 28.93
N TRP A 9 48.95 46.04 27.64
CA TRP A 9 50.29 46.28 26.99
C TRP A 9 50.72 45.14 26.00
N VAL A 10 50.62 45.23 24.66
CA VAL A 10 51.28 46.02 23.56
C VAL A 10 52.76 45.65 23.27
N ILE A 11 53.12 45.36 21.99
CA ILE A 11 54.25 45.88 21.14
C ILE A 11 54.76 44.84 20.08
N VAL A 12 54.51 45.04 18.75
CA VAL A 12 55.41 45.44 17.58
C VAL A 12 56.54 44.44 17.19
N GLY A 13 56.86 44.08 15.93
CA GLY A 13 56.41 44.42 14.57
C GLY A 13 57.39 43.93 13.45
N LEU A 14 56.95 44.04 12.16
CA LEU A 14 57.66 44.31 10.86
C LEU A 14 58.97 43.55 10.49
N MET A 15 59.27 43.07 9.26
CA MET A 15 59.18 43.57 7.86
C MET A 15 59.48 42.38 6.89
N LEU A 16 58.69 42.11 5.82
CA LEU A 16 58.84 42.50 4.40
C LEU A 16 59.96 41.82 3.56
N MET A 17 59.57 41.05 2.53
CA MET A 17 60.18 41.08 1.18
C MET A 17 59.19 40.58 0.10
N LEU A 18 59.12 41.34 -1.00
CA LEU A 18 58.30 41.22 -2.22
C LEU A 18 59.06 40.50 -3.35
N ILE A 19 58.35 39.72 -4.18
CA ILE A 19 58.44 39.60 -5.67
C ILE A 19 57.04 39.11 -6.12
N ALA A 20 56.12 39.96 -6.60
CA ALA A 20 55.89 40.48 -7.97
C ALA A 20 55.21 39.47 -8.95
N CYS A 21 53.94 39.77 -9.29
CA CYS A 21 53.35 39.61 -10.62
C CYS A 21 52.29 40.72 -10.82
N ASP A 22 52.56 41.62 -11.78
CA ASP A 22 51.60 42.41 -12.61
C ASP A 22 50.59 41.46 -13.29
N ASP A 23 49.45 41.85 -13.86
CA ASP A 23 48.65 43.08 -13.92
C ASP A 23 47.29 42.60 -14.47
N GLY A 24 46.19 43.21 -14.03
CA GLY A 24 44.85 42.86 -14.50
C GLY A 24 43.75 43.60 -13.74
N ALA A 25 43.78 44.93 -13.85
CA ALA A 25 42.79 45.92 -13.39
C ALA A 25 41.33 45.46 -13.60
N ALA A 26 40.44 45.49 -12.61
CA ALA A 26 39.82 46.62 -11.90
C ALA A 26 38.39 46.88 -12.42
N GLY A 27 37.43 47.06 -11.51
CA GLY A 27 36.14 47.65 -11.83
C GLY A 27 35.02 47.29 -10.85
N SER A 28 34.92 48.04 -9.76
CA SER A 28 33.66 48.21 -9.02
C SER A 28 32.66 49.02 -9.84
N SER A 29 31.36 48.70 -9.77
CA SER A 29 30.31 49.73 -9.87
C SER A 29 28.93 49.20 -9.48
N ASP A 30 28.31 49.86 -8.51
CA ASP A 30 26.86 50.12 -8.53
C ASP A 30 26.50 50.96 -9.78
N GLY A 31 25.33 50.69 -10.39
CA GLY A 31 24.57 51.69 -11.15
C GLY A 31 24.29 51.38 -12.62
N ASP A 32 23.00 51.38 -12.97
CA ASP A 32 22.44 51.46 -14.31
C ASP A 32 23.15 52.53 -15.17
N ALA A 33 23.55 52.16 -16.39
CA ALA A 33 23.93 53.12 -17.43
C ALA A 33 23.55 52.60 -18.81
N GLU A 34 22.35 52.95 -19.29
CA GLU A 34 21.97 52.86 -20.70
C GLU A 34 22.90 53.78 -21.52
N THR A 35 23.78 53.20 -22.34
CA THR A 35 24.59 53.98 -23.29
C THR A 35 23.79 54.25 -24.55
N THR A 36 23.35 55.50 -24.71
CA THR A 36 22.73 56.00 -25.94
C THR A 36 23.74 56.73 -26.82
N ASP A 37 23.55 56.69 -28.13
CA ASP A 37 24.39 57.42 -29.08
C ASP A 37 24.01 58.91 -29.18
N GLY A 38 24.70 59.65 -30.06
CA GLY A 38 24.52 61.10 -30.23
C GLY A 38 23.13 61.52 -30.74
N ASP A 39 22.31 60.57 -31.23
CA ASP A 39 20.94 60.78 -31.69
C ASP A 39 19.90 60.19 -30.72
N GLY A 40 20.34 59.60 -29.60
CA GLY A 40 19.50 59.13 -28.50
C GLY A 40 19.02 57.68 -28.63
N GLN A 41 19.61 56.88 -29.53
CA GLN A 41 19.30 55.46 -29.67
C GLN A 41 20.13 54.60 -28.72
N ILE A 42 19.52 53.58 -28.11
CA ILE A 42 20.16 52.68 -27.14
C ILE A 42 21.05 51.68 -27.91
N VAL A 43 22.35 51.72 -27.62
CA VAL A 43 23.36 50.85 -28.23
C VAL A 43 23.44 49.56 -27.42
N CYS A 44 23.50 48.42 -28.10
CA CYS A 44 23.53 47.10 -27.48
C CYS A 44 24.54 46.17 -28.18
N ALA A 45 25.14 45.27 -27.42
CA ALA A 45 25.97 44.18 -27.94
C ALA A 45 25.25 42.82 -27.87
N ASN A 46 24.29 42.69 -26.95
CA ASN A 46 23.41 41.54 -26.83
C ASN A 46 22.03 41.96 -26.27
N ASN A 47 21.08 41.02 -26.25
CA ASN A 47 19.69 41.32 -25.86
C ASN A 47 19.52 41.76 -24.40
N TRP A 48 20.50 41.54 -23.53
CA TRP A 48 20.42 41.93 -22.11
C TRP A 48 20.80 43.40 -21.89
N ASP A 49 21.41 44.03 -22.90
CA ASP A 49 21.68 45.47 -22.91
C ASP A 49 20.41 46.28 -23.28
N CYS A 50 19.31 45.60 -23.66
CA CYS A 50 18.07 46.22 -24.12
C CYS A 50 16.95 46.18 -23.07
N PRO A 51 16.13 47.24 -22.96
CA PRO A 51 14.97 47.26 -22.06
C PRO A 51 13.93 46.20 -22.40
N THR A 52 13.13 45.82 -21.39
CA THR A 52 12.07 44.82 -21.52
C THR A 52 11.08 45.18 -22.64
N GLY A 53 10.83 44.23 -23.55
CA GLY A 53 9.99 44.43 -24.74
C GLY A 53 10.75 44.86 -26.01
N GLN A 54 12.08 44.84 -25.96
CA GLN A 54 12.96 45.06 -27.10
C GLN A 54 14.04 43.97 -27.17
N TYR A 55 14.71 43.85 -28.31
CA TYR A 55 15.87 42.99 -28.51
C TYR A 55 16.96 43.75 -29.25
N CYS A 56 18.20 43.26 -29.16
CA CYS A 56 19.33 43.88 -29.85
C CYS A 56 19.34 43.46 -31.31
N GLY A 57 19.01 44.41 -32.21
CA GLY A 57 19.01 44.14 -33.64
C GLY A 57 20.43 44.14 -34.23
N ASP A 58 20.62 43.53 -35.39
CA ASP A 58 21.93 43.36 -36.06
C ASP A 58 22.70 44.66 -36.35
N SER A 59 22.01 45.80 -36.27
CA SER A 59 22.62 47.14 -36.37
C SER A 59 23.36 47.58 -35.11
N GLY A 60 23.29 46.82 -34.02
CA GLY A 60 23.88 47.15 -32.71
C GLY A 60 23.03 48.10 -31.87
N TYR A 61 21.72 48.17 -32.14
CA TYR A 61 20.76 49.02 -31.41
C TYR A 61 19.50 48.24 -31.05
N CYS A 62 18.87 48.60 -29.93
CA CYS A 62 17.66 47.95 -29.45
C CYS A 62 16.44 48.30 -30.30
N VAL A 63 15.67 47.28 -30.70
CA VAL A 63 14.46 47.40 -31.53
C VAL A 63 13.26 46.68 -30.91
N PRO A 64 12.01 47.15 -31.11
CA PRO A 64 10.80 46.50 -30.57
C PRO A 64 10.47 45.19 -31.28
N TYR A 65 9.89 44.23 -30.54
CA TYR A 65 9.51 42.91 -31.07
C TYR A 65 8.49 42.92 -32.23
N ASP A 66 7.79 44.02 -32.47
CA ASP A 66 6.67 44.08 -33.43
C ASP A 66 7.06 44.48 -34.87
N GLU A 67 8.35 44.72 -35.17
CA GLU A 67 8.79 45.17 -36.51
C GLU A 67 9.98 44.38 -37.11
N ASN A 68 9.82 43.08 -37.43
CA ASN A 68 10.48 42.48 -38.62
C ASN A 68 9.82 41.15 -39.08
N PRO A 69 9.41 41.01 -40.37
CA PRO A 69 8.73 39.82 -40.89
C PRO A 69 9.68 38.84 -41.61
N GLN A 70 10.69 38.28 -40.92
CA GLN A 70 11.66 37.39 -41.60
C GLN A 70 12.09 36.10 -40.91
N ASP A 71 11.52 35.70 -39.76
CA ASP A 71 11.63 34.31 -39.31
C ASP A 71 10.23 33.76 -39.00
N GLY A 72 9.91 32.65 -39.66
CA GLY A 72 8.56 32.15 -39.87
C GLY A 72 8.02 31.33 -38.70
N ASP A 73 7.44 31.99 -37.71
CA ASP A 73 6.43 31.40 -36.82
C ASP A 73 5.08 32.12 -37.01
N ALA A 74 4.53 32.04 -38.23
CA ALA A 74 3.13 32.36 -38.48
C ALA A 74 2.39 31.04 -38.71
N GLY A 75 1.72 30.57 -37.68
CA GLY A 75 1.03 29.29 -37.75
C GLY A 75 -0.13 29.26 -38.74
N CYS A 76 -0.31 28.14 -39.43
CA CYS A 76 -1.35 27.93 -40.44
C CYS A 76 -2.72 27.61 -39.81
N SER A 77 -3.80 27.95 -40.50
CA SER A 77 -5.18 27.66 -40.06
C SER A 77 -5.98 26.80 -41.03
N SER A 78 -5.45 26.57 -42.23
CA SER A 78 -5.97 25.69 -43.26
C SER A 78 -4.90 25.39 -44.31
N ASP A 79 -5.07 24.34 -45.12
CA ASP A 79 -4.11 23.95 -46.16
C ASP A 79 -3.88 25.04 -47.23
N GLU A 80 -4.84 25.96 -47.43
CA GLU A 80 -4.69 27.09 -48.36
C GLU A 80 -3.71 28.17 -47.85
N ASP A 81 -3.38 28.13 -46.55
CA ASP A 81 -2.38 29.00 -45.93
C ASP A 81 -0.95 28.48 -46.14
N CYS A 82 -0.79 27.27 -46.68
CA CYS A 82 0.48 26.60 -46.88
C CYS A 82 0.97 26.64 -48.34
N PRO A 83 2.30 26.64 -48.59
CA PRO A 83 2.86 26.54 -49.94
C PRO A 83 2.44 25.26 -50.67
N ASP A 84 2.38 25.29 -52.00
CA ASP A 84 1.99 24.14 -52.83
C ASP A 84 2.86 22.90 -52.53
N GLY A 85 2.23 21.80 -52.09
CA GLY A 85 2.88 20.53 -51.74
C GLY A 85 3.00 20.24 -50.23
N GLN A 86 2.45 21.11 -49.39
CA GLN A 86 2.39 20.95 -47.93
C GLN A 86 0.94 20.93 -47.43
N THR A 87 0.72 20.34 -46.26
CA THR A 87 -0.58 20.34 -45.56
C THR A 87 -0.44 20.99 -44.19
N CYS A 88 -1.51 21.61 -43.69
CA CYS A 88 -1.51 22.28 -42.40
C CYS A 88 -1.83 21.28 -41.28
N ASP A 89 -0.89 21.06 -40.37
CA ASP A 89 -1.19 20.38 -39.12
C ASP A 89 -1.99 21.34 -38.22
N LEU A 90 -3.29 21.10 -38.11
CA LEU A 90 -4.21 21.96 -37.35
C LEU A 90 -3.98 21.90 -35.84
N ARG A 91 -3.21 20.92 -35.34
CA ARG A 91 -2.92 20.74 -33.91
C ARG A 91 -1.75 21.63 -33.48
N ASP A 92 -0.71 21.67 -34.31
CA ASP A 92 0.52 22.44 -34.04
C ASP A 92 0.58 23.76 -34.84
N LYS A 93 -0.38 23.96 -35.75
CA LYS A 93 -0.50 25.12 -36.64
C LYS A 93 0.75 25.34 -37.49
N ILE A 94 1.32 24.28 -38.06
CA ILE A 94 2.50 24.37 -38.92
C ILE A 94 2.27 23.64 -40.25
N CYS A 95 2.87 24.14 -41.33
CA CYS A 95 2.80 23.49 -42.64
C CYS A 95 3.85 22.38 -42.73
N VAL A 96 3.43 21.15 -43.02
CA VAL A 96 4.32 19.97 -43.11
C VAL A 96 4.33 19.40 -44.53
N GLU A 97 5.51 18.97 -44.99
CA GLU A 97 5.67 18.24 -46.26
C GLU A 97 5.20 16.79 -46.08
N GLU A 98 4.50 16.23 -47.07
CA GLU A 98 4.07 14.83 -47.00
C GLU A 98 5.31 13.91 -46.89
N LEU A 99 5.51 13.30 -45.72
CA LEU A 99 6.58 12.32 -45.52
C LEU A 99 6.15 10.97 -46.10
N ASP A 100 6.84 10.59 -47.18
CA ASP A 100 6.96 9.20 -47.60
C ASP A 100 7.49 8.36 -46.42
N THR A 101 6.80 7.26 -46.14
CA THR A 101 7.21 6.25 -45.17
C THR A 101 8.59 5.72 -45.53
N ASP A 102 9.59 6.01 -44.71
CA ASP A 102 10.74 5.16 -44.36
C ASP A 102 11.64 5.98 -43.42
N GLY A 103 11.58 5.68 -42.12
CA GLY A 103 12.27 6.43 -41.07
C GLY A 103 13.74 6.06 -40.95
N ASP A 104 14.62 7.05 -41.12
CA ASP A 104 15.90 7.19 -40.41
C ASP A 104 16.49 8.60 -40.64
N SER A 105 16.84 9.31 -39.57
CA SER A 105 18.09 10.09 -39.51
C SER A 105 18.35 10.61 -38.10
N ASP A 106 19.28 9.95 -37.42
CA ASP A 106 20.16 10.53 -36.41
C ASP A 106 21.11 11.57 -37.04
N SER A 107 21.54 12.56 -36.25
CA SER A 107 22.69 13.41 -36.58
C SER A 107 23.55 13.62 -35.34
N THR A 108 24.62 12.84 -35.22
CA THR A 108 25.79 13.19 -34.40
C THR A 108 27.04 13.16 -35.27
N GLU A 109 27.81 14.26 -35.23
CA GLU A 109 29.21 14.29 -35.65
C GLU A 109 30.07 13.88 -34.44
N ASP A 110 30.78 12.74 -34.49
CA ASP A 110 32.20 12.67 -34.09
C ASP A 110 32.85 11.30 -34.38
N ASP A 111 34.01 11.36 -35.03
CA ASP A 111 35.21 10.54 -34.81
C ASP A 111 35.17 8.99 -34.86
N GLY A 112 35.05 8.48 -36.09
CA GLY A 112 35.91 7.46 -36.70
C GLY A 112 36.68 6.44 -35.82
N GLU A 113 36.00 5.40 -35.34
CA GLU A 113 36.54 4.04 -35.21
C GLU A 113 35.52 3.02 -35.78
N GLU A 114 36.00 1.91 -36.37
CA GLU A 114 35.17 0.91 -37.05
C GLU A 114 34.03 0.37 -36.16
N LEU A 115 32.79 0.46 -36.66
CA LEU A 115 31.61 -0.19 -36.09
C LEU A 115 31.76 -1.72 -36.16
N GLU A 116 32.25 -2.35 -35.09
CA GLU A 116 31.90 -3.74 -34.81
C GLU A 116 30.44 -3.78 -34.39
N ILE A 117 29.61 -4.53 -35.13
CA ILE A 117 28.24 -4.88 -34.72
C ILE A 117 28.37 -5.62 -33.38
N ARG A 118 28.05 -4.98 -32.26
CA ARG A 118 27.95 -5.64 -30.96
C ARG A 118 26.71 -6.51 -30.96
N CYS A 119 26.93 -7.81 -31.03
CA CYS A 119 25.91 -8.84 -30.91
C CYS A 119 26.00 -9.42 -29.49
N ASP A 120 25.21 -8.85 -28.57
CA ASP A 120 25.19 -9.21 -27.15
C ASP A 120 23.83 -8.84 -26.56
N ASP A 121 23.02 -9.85 -26.19
CA ASP A 121 21.70 -9.67 -25.57
C ASP A 121 21.78 -9.47 -24.04
N HIS A 122 23.01 -9.45 -23.48
CA HIS A 122 23.31 -9.31 -22.06
C HIS A 122 22.72 -10.42 -21.17
N LEU A 123 22.26 -11.53 -21.75
CA LEU A 123 21.78 -12.69 -21.01
C LEU A 123 22.95 -13.67 -20.72
N PRO A 124 23.26 -13.99 -19.46
CA PRO A 124 24.39 -14.86 -19.14
C PRO A 124 24.20 -16.31 -19.61
N CYS A 125 22.97 -16.68 -19.97
CA CYS A 125 22.60 -18.01 -20.44
C CYS A 125 22.59 -18.16 -21.96
N THR A 126 22.87 -17.15 -22.77
CA THR A 126 22.87 -17.24 -24.25
C THR A 126 24.30 -17.21 -24.81
N GLU A 127 24.51 -17.93 -25.92
CA GLU A 127 25.68 -17.78 -26.79
C GLU A 127 25.30 -16.88 -27.95
N ASP A 128 25.94 -15.72 -28.00
CA ASP A 128 25.69 -14.71 -29.02
C ASP A 128 26.59 -14.98 -30.22
N SER A 129 25.98 -15.05 -31.40
CA SER A 129 26.71 -15.28 -32.63
C SER A 129 26.14 -14.45 -33.77
N VAL A 130 27.02 -13.89 -34.59
CA VAL A 130 26.63 -13.19 -35.81
C VAL A 130 26.62 -14.19 -36.96
N VAL A 131 25.45 -14.37 -37.59
CA VAL A 131 25.31 -15.21 -38.78
C VAL A 131 24.84 -14.35 -39.94
N GLY A 132 25.78 -13.83 -40.73
CA GLY A 132 25.48 -12.88 -41.81
C GLY A 132 25.40 -11.45 -41.26
N GLU A 133 24.26 -10.80 -41.45
CA GLU A 133 23.93 -9.48 -40.85
C GLU A 133 22.97 -9.62 -39.64
N ASP A 134 22.58 -10.85 -39.28
CA ASP A 134 21.64 -11.13 -38.20
C ASP A 134 22.35 -11.61 -36.92
N CYS A 135 21.89 -11.12 -35.78
CA CYS A 135 22.26 -11.63 -34.46
C CYS A 135 21.47 -12.89 -34.11
N GLN A 136 22.15 -13.92 -33.63
CA GLN A 136 21.56 -15.15 -33.13
C GLN A 136 21.97 -15.38 -31.69
N PHE A 137 20.98 -15.61 -30.83
CA PHE A 137 21.14 -15.90 -29.41
C PHE A 137 20.71 -17.35 -29.17
N SER A 138 21.65 -18.23 -28.85
CA SER A 138 21.38 -19.65 -28.61
C SER A 138 21.52 -19.96 -27.13
N LEU A 139 20.50 -20.55 -26.51
CA LEU A 139 20.56 -20.89 -25.08
C LEU A 139 21.70 -21.90 -24.79
N ARG A 140 22.49 -21.61 -23.77
CA ARG A 140 23.62 -22.43 -23.28
C ARG A 140 23.08 -23.70 -22.62
N GLU A 141 23.79 -24.80 -22.84
CA GLU A 141 23.49 -26.08 -22.17
C GLU A 141 23.54 -25.92 -20.64
N GLY A 142 22.51 -26.43 -19.95
CA GLY A 142 22.41 -26.35 -18.48
C GLY A 142 21.72 -25.09 -17.95
N TYR A 143 21.04 -24.32 -18.82
CA TYR A 143 20.24 -23.17 -18.43
C TYR A 143 18.81 -23.27 -18.97
N CYS A 144 17.88 -22.64 -18.24
CA CYS A 144 16.56 -22.30 -18.75
C CYS A 144 16.47 -20.78 -18.88
N LEU A 145 15.80 -20.29 -19.93
CA LEU A 145 15.40 -18.91 -20.10
C LEU A 145 13.88 -18.83 -19.87
N ILE A 146 13.49 -18.67 -18.62
CA ILE A 146 12.07 -18.64 -18.23
C ILE A 146 11.73 -17.18 -18.00
N GLU A 147 10.76 -16.66 -18.76
CA GLU A 147 10.31 -15.25 -18.66
C GLU A 147 11.47 -14.24 -18.72
N GLU A 148 12.32 -14.38 -19.74
CA GLU A 148 13.50 -13.54 -19.97
C GLU A 148 14.57 -13.57 -18.85
N THR A 149 14.42 -14.50 -17.89
CA THR A 149 15.36 -14.69 -16.78
C THR A 149 16.15 -15.99 -16.93
N CYS A 150 17.46 -15.90 -16.78
CA CYS A 150 18.36 -17.04 -16.85
C CYS A 150 18.41 -17.80 -15.52
N TYR A 151 17.95 -19.05 -15.52
CA TYR A 151 18.09 -19.98 -14.38
C TYR A 151 19.10 -21.06 -14.70
N THR A 152 19.99 -21.37 -13.76
CA THR A 152 20.84 -22.57 -13.86
C THR A 152 20.02 -23.82 -13.61
N ALA A 153 20.37 -24.93 -14.25
CA ALA A 153 19.74 -26.22 -14.04
C ALA A 153 19.58 -26.57 -12.55
N ASP A 154 18.44 -27.18 -12.22
CA ASP A 154 18.01 -27.64 -10.90
C ASP A 154 17.70 -26.53 -9.87
N VAL A 155 17.77 -25.25 -10.26
CA VAL A 155 17.20 -24.16 -9.44
C VAL A 155 15.70 -24.37 -9.32
N LYS A 156 15.19 -24.32 -8.08
CA LYS A 156 13.76 -24.46 -7.76
C LYS A 156 13.01 -23.14 -8.01
N LYS A 157 11.72 -23.21 -8.37
CA LYS A 157 10.87 -22.01 -8.47
C LYS A 157 10.75 -21.41 -7.06
N PRO A 158 11.00 -20.11 -6.87
CA PRO A 158 10.67 -19.45 -5.61
C PRO A 158 9.17 -19.63 -5.30
N GLY A 159 8.84 -20.08 -4.09
CA GLY A 159 7.45 -20.38 -3.69
C GLY A 159 6.93 -21.77 -4.10
N ASP A 160 7.61 -22.49 -5.00
CA ASP A 160 7.21 -23.84 -5.39
C ASP A 160 8.43 -24.75 -5.61
N VAL A 161 8.74 -25.55 -4.58
CA VAL A 161 9.88 -26.46 -4.58
C VAL A 161 9.68 -27.69 -5.47
N CYS A 162 8.46 -27.92 -5.96
CA CYS A 162 8.11 -29.00 -6.87
C CYS A 162 8.30 -28.65 -8.35
N LEU A 163 8.66 -27.40 -8.62
CA LEU A 163 9.08 -26.92 -9.92
C LEU A 163 10.56 -26.54 -9.92
N ALA A 164 11.24 -26.82 -11.03
CA ALA A 164 12.65 -26.48 -11.20
C ALA A 164 13.00 -26.19 -12.66
N CYS A 165 14.07 -25.43 -12.88
CA CYS A 165 14.69 -25.31 -14.19
C CYS A 165 15.29 -26.66 -14.59
N ARG A 166 14.67 -27.35 -15.56
CA ARG A 166 15.15 -28.63 -16.12
C ARG A 166 15.33 -28.48 -17.63
N PRO A 167 16.48 -27.97 -18.11
CA PRO A 167 16.72 -27.69 -19.54
C PRO A 167 16.58 -28.91 -20.47
N GLY A 168 16.69 -30.13 -19.92
CA GLY A 168 16.46 -31.37 -20.66
C GLY A 168 14.98 -31.74 -20.84
N VAL A 169 14.07 -31.03 -20.18
CA VAL A 169 12.61 -31.21 -20.23
C VAL A 169 11.98 -30.01 -20.94
N ALA A 170 12.15 -28.82 -20.40
CA ALA A 170 11.80 -27.55 -21.00
C ALA A 170 12.87 -26.52 -20.62
N ASP A 171 13.32 -25.75 -21.59
CA ASP A 171 14.37 -24.75 -21.44
C ASP A 171 13.81 -23.32 -21.45
N ASP A 172 12.49 -23.17 -21.60
CA ASP A 172 11.73 -21.92 -21.57
C ASP A 172 10.60 -21.88 -20.52
N ALA A 173 10.44 -22.94 -19.73
CA ALA A 173 9.42 -23.05 -18.69
C ALA A 173 9.90 -23.84 -17.46
N TRP A 174 9.25 -23.60 -16.32
CA TRP A 174 9.44 -24.41 -15.12
C TRP A 174 8.96 -25.84 -15.37
N SER A 175 9.74 -26.82 -14.91
CA SER A 175 9.45 -28.23 -15.10
C SER A 175 9.26 -28.95 -13.77
N ALA A 176 8.31 -29.88 -13.73
CA ALA A 176 8.10 -30.74 -12.57
C ALA A 176 9.39 -31.46 -12.17
N VAL A 177 9.66 -31.44 -10.87
CA VAL A 177 10.74 -32.21 -10.25
C VAL A 177 10.31 -33.67 -10.18
N ASP A 178 11.26 -34.58 -9.93
CA ASP A 178 10.93 -36.01 -9.90
C ASP A 178 9.95 -36.33 -8.76
N ASP A 179 8.94 -37.13 -9.07
CA ASP A 179 7.95 -37.60 -8.08
C ASP A 179 8.63 -38.23 -6.86
N GLY A 180 8.18 -37.84 -5.66
CA GLY A 180 8.77 -38.29 -4.40
C GLY A 180 9.90 -37.41 -3.87
N ALA A 181 10.24 -36.31 -4.54
CA ALA A 181 11.09 -35.28 -3.96
C ALA A 181 10.42 -34.66 -2.72
N LEU A 182 11.19 -34.43 -1.65
CA LEU A 182 10.68 -33.82 -0.43
C LEU A 182 10.24 -32.38 -0.71
N CYS A 183 9.04 -32.06 -0.27
CA CYS A 183 8.49 -30.72 -0.22
C CYS A 183 7.72 -30.57 1.10
N ASP A 184 7.15 -29.40 1.34
CA ASP A 184 6.29 -29.11 2.48
C ASP A 184 5.13 -28.31 1.90
N ASP A 185 3.90 -28.83 1.98
CA ASP A 185 2.68 -28.15 1.51
C ASP A 185 2.14 -27.16 2.56
N SER A 186 2.87 -26.99 3.68
CA SER A 186 2.59 -26.09 4.80
C SER A 186 1.24 -26.36 5.49
N LEU A 187 0.63 -27.51 5.21
CA LEU A 187 -0.62 -27.96 5.81
C LEU A 187 -0.33 -28.80 7.06
N VAL A 188 -0.98 -28.49 8.18
CA VAL A 188 -0.79 -29.22 9.45
C VAL A 188 -1.48 -30.60 9.41
N CYS A 189 -2.46 -30.75 8.51
CA CYS A 189 -3.28 -31.94 8.32
C CYS A 189 -2.74 -32.93 7.29
N THR A 190 -1.59 -32.65 6.69
CA THR A 190 -0.88 -33.54 5.81
C THR A 190 0.45 -33.96 6.44
N THR A 191 0.95 -35.12 6.05
CA THR A 191 2.28 -35.58 6.45
C THR A 191 2.95 -36.31 5.31
N ALA A 192 4.29 -36.33 5.36
CA ALA A 192 5.13 -37.00 4.38
C ALA A 192 4.97 -36.41 2.97
N ASP A 193 5.00 -35.09 2.89
CA ASP A 193 4.69 -34.33 1.69
C ASP A 193 5.78 -34.54 0.65
N ALA A 194 5.30 -34.79 -0.57
CA ALA A 194 6.14 -35.16 -1.67
C ALA A 194 5.59 -34.57 -2.96
N CYS A 195 6.51 -34.17 -3.83
CA CYS A 195 6.12 -33.69 -5.13
C CYS A 195 5.46 -34.81 -5.93
N HIS A 196 4.28 -34.53 -6.49
CA HIS A 196 3.61 -35.38 -7.45
C HIS A 196 3.13 -34.52 -8.62
N GLY A 197 3.63 -34.80 -9.83
CA GLY A 197 3.19 -34.07 -11.03
C GLY A 197 3.51 -32.56 -11.03
N GLY A 198 4.45 -32.11 -10.18
CA GLY A 198 4.81 -30.69 -10.04
C GLY A 198 4.10 -29.97 -8.91
N VAL A 199 3.20 -30.62 -8.17
CA VAL A 199 2.51 -30.08 -6.99
C VAL A 199 3.04 -30.74 -5.72
N CYS A 200 3.15 -30.00 -4.63
CA CYS A 200 3.43 -30.60 -3.33
C CYS A 200 2.14 -31.18 -2.75
N GLU A 201 2.10 -32.49 -2.56
CA GLU A 201 0.95 -33.19 -1.99
C GLU A 201 1.40 -34.02 -0.79
N GLY A 202 0.69 -33.89 0.32
CA GLY A 202 0.88 -34.75 1.49
C GLY A 202 -0.22 -35.78 1.71
N ALA A 203 0.11 -36.82 2.49
CA ALA A 203 -0.87 -37.82 2.90
C ALA A 203 -1.65 -37.27 4.10
N VAL A 204 -2.99 -37.28 4.02
CA VAL A 204 -3.87 -36.87 5.12
C VAL A 204 -3.44 -37.56 6.43
N SER A 205 -3.12 -36.74 7.42
CA SER A 205 -2.81 -37.17 8.77
C SER A 205 -4.08 -37.77 9.38
N GLY A 206 -4.02 -39.02 9.82
CA GLY A 206 -5.13 -39.64 10.54
C GLY A 206 -5.18 -39.09 11.96
N CYS A 207 -6.26 -38.40 12.32
CA CYS A 207 -6.47 -37.84 13.66
C CYS A 207 -7.09 -38.80 14.68
N ASP A 208 -7.27 -40.06 14.31
CA ASP A 208 -7.90 -41.10 15.14
C ASP A 208 -7.24 -41.22 16.53
N ASP A 209 -7.95 -40.80 17.57
CA ASP A 209 -7.51 -40.87 18.97
C ASP A 209 -7.90 -42.19 19.65
N SER A 210 -8.47 -43.12 18.87
CA SER A 210 -8.99 -44.41 19.28
C SER A 210 -10.21 -44.34 20.22
N VAL A 211 -10.90 -43.20 20.28
CA VAL A 211 -12.17 -43.03 20.99
C VAL A 211 -13.32 -43.10 19.98
N ALA A 212 -14.03 -44.23 19.92
CA ALA A 212 -15.02 -44.50 18.88
C ALA A 212 -16.24 -43.53 18.81
N CYS A 213 -16.36 -42.57 19.72
CA CYS A 213 -17.43 -41.59 19.75
C CYS A 213 -16.97 -40.16 19.46
N THR A 214 -15.68 -39.92 19.25
CA THR A 214 -15.18 -38.63 18.78
C THR A 214 -15.32 -38.54 17.27
N ASP A 215 -15.59 -37.33 16.79
CA ASP A 215 -15.40 -36.99 15.38
C ASP A 215 -13.94 -36.55 15.23
N ASP A 216 -13.11 -37.48 14.76
CA ASP A 216 -11.68 -37.28 14.56
C ASP A 216 -11.45 -36.63 13.19
N ILE A 217 -11.35 -35.31 13.20
CA ILE A 217 -11.22 -34.49 12.00
C ILE A 217 -9.97 -33.65 12.13
N CYS A 218 -9.14 -33.66 11.09
CA CYS A 218 -8.08 -32.67 10.98
C CYS A 218 -8.64 -31.38 10.39
N VAL A 219 -8.49 -30.27 11.10
CA VAL A 219 -8.98 -28.96 10.67
C VAL A 219 -7.81 -27.99 10.63
N GLU A 220 -7.58 -27.36 9.48
CA GLU A 220 -6.57 -26.31 9.33
C GLU A 220 -7.05 -25.00 9.98
N PRO A 221 -6.16 -24.22 10.65
CA PRO A 221 -4.75 -24.50 10.96
C PRO A 221 -4.60 -25.24 12.32
N GLY A 222 -5.72 -25.58 12.97
CA GLY A 222 -5.76 -26.10 14.35
C GLY A 222 -5.26 -27.53 14.53
N GLY A 223 -4.95 -28.24 13.45
CA GLY A 223 -4.50 -29.63 13.47
C GLY A 223 -5.60 -30.60 13.86
N CYS A 224 -5.23 -31.71 14.52
CA CYS A 224 -6.17 -32.75 14.89
C CYS A 224 -7.16 -32.30 15.96
N GLN A 225 -8.45 -32.34 15.61
CA GLN A 225 -9.56 -32.12 16.52
C GLN A 225 -10.31 -33.45 16.71
N ASN A 226 -10.50 -33.84 17.96
CA ASN A 226 -11.19 -35.08 18.34
C ASN A 226 -12.43 -34.69 19.16
N THR A 227 -13.42 -34.13 18.47
CA THR A 227 -14.57 -33.49 19.12
C THR A 227 -15.52 -34.57 19.62
N PRO A 228 -15.88 -34.61 20.91
CA PRO A 228 -16.83 -35.59 21.43
C PRO A 228 -18.19 -35.46 20.74
N ASN A 229 -18.71 -36.56 20.18
CA ASN A 229 -20.01 -36.59 19.53
C ASN A 229 -20.93 -37.64 20.20
N ASP A 230 -21.95 -37.14 20.90
CA ASP A 230 -22.91 -37.98 21.63
C ASP A 230 -23.82 -38.80 20.70
N ASP A 231 -24.01 -38.39 19.44
CA ASP A 231 -24.80 -39.14 18.44
C ASP A 231 -24.12 -40.44 18.03
N ASN A 232 -22.80 -40.55 18.23
CA ASN A 232 -22.03 -41.78 18.07
C ASN A 232 -22.23 -42.76 19.24
N CYS A 233 -23.04 -42.39 20.24
CA CYS A 233 -23.37 -43.21 21.40
C CYS A 233 -24.84 -43.66 21.43
N GLU A 234 -25.14 -44.71 22.21
CA GLU A 234 -26.54 -45.12 22.38
C GLU A 234 -27.34 -44.07 23.18
N PRO A 235 -28.66 -43.93 22.97
CA PRO A 235 -29.47 -42.94 23.66
C PRO A 235 -29.31 -43.00 25.20
N GLY A 236 -28.92 -41.87 25.79
CA GLY A 236 -28.63 -41.75 27.23
C GLY A 236 -27.19 -42.10 27.62
N GLN A 237 -26.29 -42.18 26.65
CA GLN A 237 -24.85 -42.21 26.85
C GLN A 237 -24.23 -40.92 26.33
N PHE A 238 -23.07 -40.56 26.87
CA PHE A 238 -22.30 -39.39 26.47
C PHE A 238 -20.91 -39.82 26.01
N CYS A 239 -20.37 -39.13 25.02
CA CYS A 239 -19.01 -39.32 24.58
C CYS A 239 -18.04 -38.67 25.57
N GLU A 240 -17.20 -39.50 26.17
CA GLU A 240 -16.19 -39.12 27.15
C GLU A 240 -14.80 -39.48 26.65
N THR A 241 -13.76 -39.02 27.33
CA THR A 241 -12.32 -39.27 27.00
C THR A 241 -11.90 -40.74 26.85
N THR A 242 -12.78 -41.71 27.15
CA THR A 242 -12.52 -43.14 26.99
C THR A 242 -13.58 -43.88 26.17
N GLY A 243 -14.54 -43.16 25.58
CA GLY A 243 -15.65 -43.69 24.79
C GLY A 243 -17.03 -43.38 25.39
N CYS A 244 -18.07 -43.99 24.81
CA CYS A 244 -19.44 -43.82 25.27
C CYS A 244 -19.65 -44.37 26.69
N THR A 245 -20.08 -43.53 27.62
CA THR A 245 -20.42 -43.97 28.98
C THR A 245 -21.90 -43.71 29.29
N ALA A 246 -22.53 -44.67 29.98
CA ALA A 246 -23.94 -44.59 30.41
C ALA A 246 -24.11 -43.94 31.80
N ALA A 247 -23.00 -43.56 32.43
CA ALA A 247 -23.05 -42.74 33.62
C ALA A 247 -23.16 -41.29 33.13
N GLY A 248 -24.15 -40.55 33.61
CA GLY A 248 -24.16 -39.10 33.41
C GLY A 248 -22.81 -38.52 33.81
N CYS A 249 -22.41 -37.45 33.13
CA CYS A 249 -21.15 -36.77 33.34
C CYS A 249 -20.90 -36.47 34.83
N GLU A 250 -19.64 -36.36 35.22
CA GLU A 250 -19.31 -35.97 36.59
C GLU A 250 -19.70 -34.49 36.79
N ASN A 251 -20.52 -34.19 37.81
CA ASN A 251 -20.95 -32.82 38.12
C ASN A 251 -19.74 -31.87 38.20
N GLY A 252 -19.71 -30.85 37.33
CA GLY A 252 -18.60 -29.91 37.19
C GLY A 252 -17.55 -30.29 36.14
N ALA A 253 -17.73 -31.37 35.38
CA ALA A 253 -16.92 -31.66 34.20
C ALA A 253 -17.21 -30.64 33.09
N LEU A 254 -16.16 -30.11 32.47
CA LEU A 254 -16.24 -29.18 31.32
C LEU A 254 -15.96 -29.93 30.02
N ARG A 255 -16.64 -29.54 28.93
CA ARG A 255 -16.35 -29.99 27.57
C ARG A 255 -16.61 -28.86 26.57
N CYS A 256 -16.00 -28.94 25.39
CA CYS A 256 -16.28 -28.08 24.26
C CYS A 256 -17.03 -28.85 23.18
N VAL A 257 -18.09 -28.24 22.64
CA VAL A 257 -18.83 -28.74 21.48
C VAL A 257 -18.90 -27.59 20.47
N GLY A 258 -18.03 -27.61 19.45
CA GLY A 258 -17.83 -26.45 18.58
C GLY A 258 -17.25 -25.27 19.37
N ASP A 259 -17.88 -24.11 19.26
CA ASP A 259 -17.58 -22.90 20.03
C ASP A 259 -18.28 -22.88 21.41
N GLU A 260 -19.09 -23.88 21.76
CA GLU A 260 -19.86 -23.87 23.02
C GLU A 260 -19.16 -24.64 24.16
N LEU A 261 -18.85 -23.93 25.25
CA LEU A 261 -18.40 -24.51 26.52
C LEU A 261 -19.62 -25.05 27.29
N GLN A 262 -19.59 -26.33 27.64
CA GLN A 262 -20.64 -27.00 28.39
C GLN A 262 -20.11 -27.51 29.74
N GLU A 263 -20.92 -27.40 30.79
CA GLU A 263 -20.65 -27.93 32.14
C GLU A 263 -21.69 -28.98 32.50
N CYS A 264 -21.22 -30.07 33.07
CA CYS A 264 -22.10 -31.09 33.59
C CYS A 264 -22.87 -30.63 34.84
N GLN A 265 -24.20 -30.52 34.74
CA GLN A 265 -25.11 -30.26 35.85
C GLN A 265 -26.19 -31.34 35.94
N GLY A 266 -26.21 -32.08 37.05
CA GLY A 266 -27.19 -33.13 37.30
C GLY A 266 -26.99 -34.41 36.48
N GLY A 267 -25.81 -34.59 35.85
CA GLY A 267 -25.50 -35.72 34.97
C GLY A 267 -25.85 -35.49 33.50
N GLU A 268 -26.21 -34.26 33.14
CA GLU A 268 -26.41 -33.79 31.77
C GLU A 268 -25.48 -32.59 31.53
N TYR A 269 -24.90 -32.47 30.34
CA TYR A 269 -24.12 -31.30 29.95
C TYR A 269 -25.07 -30.16 29.56
N GLU A 270 -24.94 -29.01 30.23
CA GLU A 270 -25.67 -27.78 29.93
C GLU A 270 -24.70 -26.72 29.42
N ALA A 271 -25.15 -25.90 28.46
CA ALA A 271 -24.37 -24.78 27.93
C ALA A 271 -24.01 -23.78 29.04
N VAL A 272 -22.73 -23.40 29.10
CA VAL A 272 -22.21 -22.38 30.02
C VAL A 272 -22.01 -21.07 29.27
N GLU A 273 -21.31 -21.13 28.15
CA GLU A 273 -20.90 -19.99 27.35
C GLU A 273 -20.66 -20.42 25.90
N THR A 274 -20.98 -19.54 24.94
CA THR A 274 -20.63 -19.72 23.53
C THR A 274 -19.48 -18.77 23.21
N CYS A 275 -18.35 -19.33 22.81
CA CYS A 275 -17.12 -18.62 22.53
C CYS A 275 -17.28 -17.80 21.24
N ALA A 276 -17.28 -16.49 21.40
CA ALA A 276 -17.37 -15.52 20.33
C ALA A 276 -16.23 -14.51 20.50
N LEU A 277 -16.13 -13.55 19.57
CA LEU A 277 -15.12 -12.50 19.66
C LEU A 277 -15.19 -11.77 21.02
N PRO A 278 -14.05 -11.53 21.70
CA PRO A 278 -12.67 -11.69 21.23
C PRO A 278 -12.01 -13.06 21.51
N THR A 279 -12.71 -14.01 22.16
CA THR A 279 -12.16 -15.32 22.54
C THR A 279 -12.89 -16.46 21.79
N PRO A 280 -12.71 -16.60 20.47
CA PRO A 280 -13.53 -17.50 19.66
C PRO A 280 -13.20 -18.99 19.84
N VAL A 281 -12.15 -19.34 20.59
CA VAL A 281 -11.69 -20.73 20.74
C VAL A 281 -12.21 -21.33 22.05
N CYS A 282 -13.04 -22.36 22.00
CA CYS A 282 -13.44 -23.08 23.22
C CYS A 282 -12.30 -23.95 23.75
N THR A 283 -11.94 -23.78 25.02
CA THR A 283 -11.00 -24.65 25.74
C THR A 283 -11.62 -25.18 27.03
N LEU A 284 -11.01 -26.21 27.63
CA LEU A 284 -11.44 -26.74 28.93
C LEU A 284 -11.23 -25.76 30.10
N GLU A 285 -10.53 -24.64 29.89
CA GLU A 285 -10.37 -23.55 30.87
C GLU A 285 -11.33 -22.38 30.61
N GLY A 286 -12.10 -22.41 29.52
CA GLY A 286 -12.99 -21.34 29.08
C GLY A 286 -12.76 -20.94 27.62
N CYS A 287 -13.46 -19.89 27.18
CA CYS A 287 -13.19 -19.28 25.89
C CYS A 287 -11.80 -18.62 25.90
N ALA A 288 -11.01 -18.92 24.88
CA ALA A 288 -9.64 -18.47 24.70
C ALA A 288 -9.47 -17.74 23.37
N GLU A 289 -8.44 -16.90 23.35
CA GLU A 289 -7.95 -16.20 22.17
C GLU A 289 -7.32 -17.22 21.19
N CYS A 290 -7.37 -16.95 19.87
CA CYS A 290 -6.66 -17.75 18.88
C CYS A 290 -5.14 -17.55 19.00
N ALA A 291 -4.34 -18.45 18.42
CA ALA A 291 -2.89 -18.36 18.48
C ALA A 291 -2.36 -17.30 17.49
N PRO A 292 -1.64 -16.25 17.94
CA PRO A 292 -1.12 -15.21 17.07
C PRO A 292 -0.31 -15.76 15.89
N GLY A 293 -0.63 -15.31 14.68
CA GLY A 293 -0.02 -15.73 13.42
C GLY A 293 -0.58 -17.02 12.82
N ALA A 294 -1.60 -17.64 13.41
CA ALA A 294 -2.35 -18.71 12.74
C ALA A 294 -3.18 -18.13 11.58
N ALA A 295 -3.27 -18.83 10.45
CA ALA A 295 -4.00 -18.37 9.27
C ALA A 295 -4.79 -19.50 8.59
N TYR A 296 -5.95 -19.23 8.01
CA TYR A 296 -6.71 -20.19 7.20
C TYR A 296 -7.56 -19.52 6.12
N CYS A 297 -7.97 -20.30 5.13
CA CYS A 297 -8.82 -19.82 4.04
C CYS A 297 -10.29 -20.20 4.20
N GLU A 298 -11.18 -19.25 3.96
CA GLU A 298 -12.62 -19.48 3.76
C GLU A 298 -13.03 -18.94 2.39
N GLY A 299 -12.93 -19.78 1.35
CA GLY A 299 -13.06 -19.32 -0.03
C GLY A 299 -11.91 -18.36 -0.40
N PRO A 300 -12.18 -17.17 -0.97
CA PRO A 300 -11.15 -16.15 -1.26
C PRO A 300 -10.77 -15.31 -0.02
N TRP A 301 -11.34 -15.59 1.15
CA TRP A 301 -11.03 -14.88 2.39
C TRP A 301 -9.88 -15.56 3.14
N LEU A 302 -8.85 -14.77 3.46
CA LEU A 302 -7.74 -15.11 4.33
C LEU A 302 -8.05 -14.65 5.75
N ASN A 303 -8.25 -15.59 6.67
CA ASN A 303 -8.48 -15.33 8.07
C ASN A 303 -7.16 -15.49 8.84
N GLU A 304 -6.66 -14.42 9.45
CA GLU A 304 -5.42 -14.39 10.22
C GLU A 304 -5.67 -14.03 11.68
N CYS A 305 -5.01 -14.74 12.59
CA CYS A 305 -5.11 -14.50 14.01
C CYS A 305 -4.11 -13.43 14.44
N ASN A 306 -4.60 -12.27 14.87
CA ASN A 306 -3.76 -11.14 15.25
C ASN A 306 -3.05 -11.36 16.61
N ALA A 307 -2.22 -10.39 17.03
CA ALA A 307 -1.45 -10.47 18.27
C ALA A 307 -2.32 -10.52 19.55
N ASP A 308 -3.56 -10.03 19.45
CA ASP A 308 -4.57 -10.07 20.51
C ASP A 308 -5.41 -11.36 20.48
N GLY A 309 -5.04 -12.29 19.59
CA GLY A 309 -5.67 -13.59 19.38
C GLY A 309 -7.13 -13.50 18.94
N ILE A 310 -7.39 -12.58 18.01
CA ILE A 310 -8.66 -12.41 17.30
C ILE A 310 -8.46 -12.78 15.83
N TRP A 311 -9.40 -13.52 15.25
CA TRP A 311 -9.43 -13.79 13.81
C TRP A 311 -9.86 -12.55 13.03
N GLU A 312 -9.01 -12.09 12.12
CA GLU A 312 -9.26 -11.00 11.19
C GLU A 312 -9.39 -11.57 9.78
N ALA A 313 -10.51 -11.30 9.12
CA ALA A 313 -10.76 -11.72 7.75
C ALA A 313 -10.28 -10.64 6.78
N SER A 314 -9.44 -11.03 5.83
CA SER A 314 -8.97 -10.23 4.71
C SER A 314 -9.37 -10.92 3.39
N TYR A 315 -9.59 -10.15 2.32
CA TYR A 315 -9.96 -10.72 1.02
C TYR A 315 -8.74 -10.73 0.11
N CYS A 316 -8.42 -11.89 -0.48
CA CYS A 316 -7.32 -11.98 -1.43
C CYS A 316 -7.66 -11.20 -2.71
N LEU A 317 -6.87 -10.17 -3.02
CA LEU A 317 -7.10 -9.26 -4.15
C LEU A 317 -5.81 -9.05 -4.96
N GLY A 318 -5.98 -8.57 -6.20
CA GLY A 318 -4.86 -8.15 -7.04
C GLY A 318 -4.09 -9.33 -7.64
N PRO A 319 -2.74 -9.31 -7.66
CA PRO A 319 -1.95 -10.34 -8.31
C PRO A 319 -2.04 -11.69 -7.61
N ALA A 320 -2.48 -11.71 -6.34
CA ALA A 320 -2.70 -12.90 -5.52
C ALA A 320 -4.15 -13.05 -5.05
N PRO A 321 -5.11 -13.28 -5.97
CA PRO A 321 -6.54 -13.17 -5.69
C PRO A 321 -7.18 -14.47 -5.16
N ALA A 322 -6.40 -15.52 -4.92
CA ALA A 322 -6.89 -16.79 -4.38
C ALA A 322 -6.29 -17.02 -2.99
N CYS A 323 -7.13 -17.38 -2.01
CA CYS A 323 -6.64 -17.86 -0.73
C CYS A 323 -6.42 -19.37 -0.83
N ILE A 324 -5.18 -19.81 -0.64
CA ILE A 324 -4.83 -21.23 -0.56
C ILE A 324 -3.99 -21.43 0.70
N SER A 325 -4.37 -22.39 1.54
CA SER A 325 -3.59 -22.80 2.72
C SER A 325 -3.25 -21.67 3.71
N GLY A 326 -4.13 -20.68 3.87
CA GLY A 326 -3.90 -19.54 4.76
C GLY A 326 -2.97 -18.47 4.19
N GLU A 327 -2.81 -18.41 2.86
CA GLU A 327 -2.06 -17.35 2.18
C GLU A 327 -2.77 -16.92 0.89
N CYS A 328 -2.60 -15.64 0.53
CA CYS A 328 -3.02 -15.14 -0.78
C CYS A 328 -1.94 -15.47 -1.83
N VAL A 329 -2.27 -16.29 -2.83
CA VAL A 329 -1.31 -16.80 -3.83
C VAL A 329 -1.47 -16.15 -5.21
N PRO A 330 -0.35 -15.83 -5.91
CA PRO A 330 -0.36 -15.25 -7.26
C PRO A 330 -1.00 -16.11 -8.35
N CYS A 331 -1.50 -15.51 -9.43
CA CYS A 331 -1.88 -16.25 -10.67
C CYS A 331 -0.91 -15.97 -11.83
N ASP A 332 -0.56 -17.01 -12.60
CA ASP A 332 0.29 -16.94 -13.79
C ASP A 332 -0.57 -16.86 -15.07
N ASN A 333 -0.12 -16.15 -16.10
CA ASN A 333 -0.92 -15.95 -17.33
C ASN A 333 -1.27 -17.29 -18.02
N GLY A 334 -2.57 -17.51 -18.22
CA GLY A 334 -3.10 -18.76 -18.79
C GLY A 334 -3.47 -19.82 -17.75
N ASP A 335 -3.24 -19.56 -16.46
CA ASP A 335 -3.87 -20.35 -15.41
C ASP A 335 -5.38 -20.26 -15.56
N LEU A 336 -6.07 -21.36 -15.25
CA LEU A 336 -7.51 -21.43 -15.25
C LEU A 336 -8.00 -21.66 -13.82
N TRP A 337 -8.99 -20.89 -13.40
CA TRP A 337 -9.59 -20.97 -12.07
C TRP A 337 -11.11 -20.99 -12.16
N CYS A 338 -11.74 -21.77 -11.29
CA CYS A 338 -13.17 -21.71 -11.07
C CYS A 338 -13.48 -20.67 -10.00
N GLY A 339 -14.16 -19.59 -10.34
CA GLY A 339 -14.44 -18.47 -9.43
C GLY A 339 -15.88 -17.96 -9.52
N HIS A 340 -16.18 -16.94 -8.73
CA HIS A 340 -17.46 -16.22 -8.74
C HIS A 340 -17.23 -14.74 -9.13
N ALA A 341 -17.97 -14.19 -10.10
CA ALA A 341 -17.92 -12.77 -10.46
C ALA A 341 -19.08 -12.03 -9.81
N GLY A 342 -18.87 -11.52 -8.59
CA GLY A 342 -19.96 -10.93 -7.83
C GLY A 342 -21.06 -11.96 -7.55
N ASP A 343 -22.11 -11.50 -6.89
CA ASP A 343 -23.13 -12.37 -6.32
C ASP A 343 -23.76 -13.28 -7.41
N GLU A 344 -23.35 -14.57 -7.44
CA GLU A 344 -24.21 -15.77 -7.44
C GLU A 344 -24.00 -16.86 -8.54
N ASP A 345 -23.19 -16.66 -9.58
CA ASP A 345 -22.90 -17.69 -10.61
C ASP A 345 -21.41 -18.06 -10.73
N TRP A 346 -21.12 -19.31 -11.12
CA TRP A 346 -19.75 -19.84 -11.31
C TRP A 346 -19.22 -19.46 -12.70
N GLY A 347 -17.94 -19.15 -12.79
CA GLY A 347 -17.26 -18.92 -14.07
C GLY A 347 -15.90 -19.63 -14.12
N ILE A 348 -15.45 -19.95 -15.32
CA ILE A 348 -14.05 -20.25 -15.59
C ILE A 348 -13.37 -18.91 -15.84
N TYR A 349 -12.31 -18.64 -15.08
CA TYR A 349 -11.47 -17.47 -15.21
C TYR A 349 -10.13 -17.88 -15.77
N GLU A 350 -9.60 -17.07 -16.67
CA GLU A 350 -8.24 -17.18 -17.14
C GLU A 350 -7.46 -16.00 -16.57
N CYS A 351 -6.30 -16.28 -15.99
CA CYS A 351 -5.42 -15.22 -15.52
C CYS A 351 -4.81 -14.52 -16.75
N VAL A 352 -5.08 -13.22 -16.91
CA VAL A 352 -4.61 -12.40 -18.01
C VAL A 352 -4.06 -11.08 -17.45
N GLY A 353 -2.75 -10.88 -17.59
CA GLY A 353 -2.04 -9.75 -17.02
C GLY A 353 -1.94 -9.78 -15.50
N GLY A 354 -1.87 -10.97 -14.87
CA GLY A 354 -1.80 -11.11 -13.41
C GLY A 354 -3.11 -10.80 -12.69
N ALA A 355 -4.23 -10.86 -13.41
CA ALA A 355 -5.57 -10.70 -12.85
C ALA A 355 -6.51 -11.72 -13.47
N TRP A 356 -7.42 -12.29 -12.67
CA TRP A 356 -8.45 -13.18 -13.19
C TRP A 356 -9.41 -12.42 -14.11
N SER A 357 -9.48 -12.86 -15.36
CA SER A 357 -10.46 -12.39 -16.34
C SER A 357 -11.46 -13.50 -16.60
N LEU A 358 -12.76 -13.16 -16.71
CA LEU A 358 -13.79 -14.15 -16.98
C LEU A 358 -13.59 -14.71 -18.40
N LEU A 359 -13.26 -16.01 -18.49
CA LEU A 359 -13.08 -16.74 -19.74
C LEU A 359 -14.41 -17.32 -20.23
N GLU A 360 -15.16 -17.97 -19.34
CA GLU A 360 -16.47 -18.56 -19.63
C GLU A 360 -17.40 -18.44 -18.42
N ASP A 361 -18.62 -17.98 -18.66
CA ASP A 361 -19.68 -17.90 -17.64
C ASP A 361 -20.45 -19.22 -17.60
N CYS A 362 -20.45 -19.91 -16.46
CA CYS A 362 -21.16 -21.18 -16.33
C CYS A 362 -22.64 -20.90 -16.01
N GLU A 363 -23.45 -20.76 -17.06
CA GLU A 363 -24.89 -20.52 -16.98
C GLU A 363 -25.75 -21.70 -17.50
N GLY A 364 -27.03 -21.69 -17.14
CA GLY A 364 -28.06 -22.51 -17.78
C GLY A 364 -27.99 -24.01 -17.42
N ALA A 365 -27.60 -24.85 -18.38
CA ALA A 365 -27.56 -26.32 -18.20
C ALA A 365 -26.26 -26.80 -17.56
N THR A 366 -25.22 -25.97 -17.51
CA THR A 366 -23.93 -26.28 -16.92
C THR A 366 -23.50 -25.16 -15.98
N PRO A 367 -24.17 -24.99 -14.81
CA PRO A 367 -24.01 -23.82 -13.96
C PRO A 367 -22.88 -23.92 -12.92
N MET A 368 -22.01 -24.92 -13.02
CA MET A 368 -20.91 -25.15 -12.10
C MET A 368 -19.61 -25.22 -12.88
N CYS A 369 -18.49 -24.91 -12.25
CA CYS A 369 -17.16 -25.06 -12.85
C CYS A 369 -16.41 -26.21 -12.17
N GLY A 370 -15.70 -27.05 -12.93
CA GLY A 370 -14.84 -28.10 -12.37
C GLY A 370 -14.01 -28.86 -13.42
N ASP A 371 -13.00 -29.61 -12.97
CA ASP A 371 -12.16 -30.47 -13.82
C ASP A 371 -12.72 -31.90 -13.88
N LEU A 372 -12.91 -32.44 -15.09
CA LEU A 372 -13.35 -33.83 -15.29
C LEU A 372 -12.20 -34.86 -15.16
N GLY A 373 -10.96 -34.39 -15.04
CA GLY A 373 -9.74 -35.19 -15.05
C GLY A 373 -9.47 -35.81 -16.42
N GLN A 374 -8.21 -36.23 -16.64
CA GLN A 374 -7.65 -36.78 -17.90
C GLN A 374 -7.09 -35.75 -18.90
N GLY A 375 -6.81 -34.52 -18.46
CA GLY A 375 -6.14 -33.50 -19.28
C GLY A 375 -7.08 -32.74 -20.20
N ASP A 376 -8.37 -32.70 -19.88
CA ASP A 376 -9.41 -31.99 -20.63
C ASP A 376 -9.69 -30.56 -20.11
N GLY A 377 -9.01 -30.11 -19.04
CA GLY A 377 -9.10 -28.76 -18.47
C GLY A 377 -10.37 -28.47 -17.65
N LEU A 378 -10.47 -27.26 -17.09
CA LEU A 378 -11.68 -26.77 -16.40
C LEU A 378 -12.83 -26.63 -17.39
N GLN A 379 -14.04 -27.07 -17.01
CA GLN A 379 -15.24 -27.01 -17.84
C GLN A 379 -16.46 -26.62 -17.02
N CYS A 380 -17.45 -26.04 -17.67
CA CYS A 380 -18.76 -25.86 -17.07
C CYS A 380 -19.51 -27.21 -17.02
N LEU A 381 -19.98 -27.59 -15.84
CA LEU A 381 -20.59 -28.87 -15.49
C LEU A 381 -22.06 -28.69 -15.10
N GLU A 382 -22.86 -29.74 -15.37
CA GLU A 382 -24.23 -29.84 -14.88
C GLU A 382 -24.23 -29.88 -13.34
N CYS A 383 -25.21 -29.25 -12.69
CA CYS A 383 -25.28 -29.31 -11.23
C CYS A 383 -25.70 -30.72 -10.73
N PRO A 384 -25.21 -31.18 -9.56
CA PRO A 384 -25.63 -32.45 -8.98
C PRO A 384 -27.14 -32.46 -8.70
N PRO A 385 -27.88 -33.50 -9.11
CA PRO A 385 -29.31 -33.58 -8.84
C PRO A 385 -29.63 -33.44 -7.34
N ASN A 386 -30.52 -32.51 -7.01
CA ASN A 386 -30.94 -32.11 -5.65
C ASN A 386 -29.93 -31.29 -4.84
N ALA A 387 -28.84 -30.78 -5.42
CA ALA A 387 -28.03 -29.75 -4.77
C ALA A 387 -28.88 -28.49 -4.51
N THR A 388 -28.55 -27.70 -3.49
CA THR A 388 -29.27 -26.46 -3.12
C THR A 388 -28.33 -25.26 -3.07
N ARG A 389 -28.81 -24.06 -3.43
CA ARG A 389 -28.07 -22.78 -3.32
C ARG A 389 -29.00 -21.61 -3.03
N CYS A 390 -28.42 -20.48 -2.65
CA CYS A 390 -29.11 -19.20 -2.56
C CYS A 390 -28.78 -18.33 -3.78
N ASP A 391 -29.85 -17.79 -4.36
CA ASP A 391 -30.12 -16.68 -5.31
C ASP A 391 -30.45 -15.32 -4.64
N GLY A 392 -29.70 -14.92 -3.62
CA GLY A 392 -29.87 -13.69 -2.84
C GLY A 392 -30.94 -13.91 -1.79
N LEU A 393 -32.18 -13.53 -2.11
CA LEU A 393 -33.35 -13.89 -1.29
C LEU A 393 -34.05 -15.18 -1.78
N SER A 394 -33.54 -15.85 -2.81
CA SER A 394 -34.22 -16.96 -3.51
C SER A 394 -33.51 -18.31 -3.28
N HIS A 395 -34.14 -19.29 -2.63
CA HIS A 395 -33.61 -20.66 -2.62
C HIS A 395 -33.78 -21.34 -3.98
N GLN A 396 -32.77 -22.08 -4.42
CA GLN A 396 -32.74 -22.82 -5.69
C GLN A 396 -32.35 -24.28 -5.45
N VAL A 397 -32.95 -25.20 -6.22
CA VAL A 397 -32.65 -26.64 -6.20
C VAL A 397 -32.31 -27.10 -7.60
N CYS A 398 -31.23 -27.87 -7.73
CA CYS A 398 -30.82 -28.46 -9.00
C CYS A 398 -31.75 -29.63 -9.37
N ASP A 399 -32.37 -29.58 -10.55
CA ASP A 399 -33.26 -30.65 -11.00
C ASP A 399 -32.52 -31.88 -11.58
N GLU A 400 -33.25 -32.96 -11.87
CA GLU A 400 -32.69 -34.18 -12.46
C GLU A 400 -32.06 -33.98 -13.86
N THR A 401 -32.22 -32.80 -14.46
CA THR A 401 -31.63 -32.44 -15.75
C THR A 401 -30.43 -31.49 -15.63
N GLY A 402 -29.91 -31.29 -14.42
CA GLY A 402 -28.70 -30.50 -14.19
C GLY A 402 -28.93 -28.99 -14.26
N ILE A 403 -30.19 -28.54 -14.12
CA ILE A 403 -30.56 -27.12 -14.20
C ILE A 403 -31.06 -26.63 -12.84
N TRP A 404 -30.50 -25.53 -12.34
CA TRP A 404 -31.02 -24.83 -11.16
C TRP A 404 -32.44 -24.32 -11.42
N ARG A 405 -33.36 -24.69 -10.53
CA ARG A 405 -34.73 -24.13 -10.52
C ARG A 405 -34.97 -23.40 -9.22
N ILE A 406 -35.61 -22.24 -9.34
CA ILE A 406 -36.10 -21.50 -8.19
C ILE A 406 -37.10 -22.39 -7.44
N ASP A 407 -36.77 -22.69 -6.19
CA ASP A 407 -37.65 -23.34 -5.22
C ASP A 407 -37.81 -22.35 -4.05
N PRO A 408 -38.70 -21.35 -4.19
CA PRO A 408 -38.76 -20.21 -3.30
C PRO A 408 -38.90 -20.67 -1.85
N CYS A 409 -38.12 -20.06 -0.97
CA CYS A 409 -38.19 -20.38 0.45
C CYS A 409 -39.64 -20.32 0.93
N PRO A 410 -40.11 -21.35 1.66
CA PRO A 410 -41.44 -21.34 2.24
C PRO A 410 -41.62 -20.07 3.04
N THR A 411 -42.83 -19.50 2.99
CA THR A 411 -43.08 -18.25 3.70
C THR A 411 -42.73 -18.34 5.19
N SER A 412 -42.68 -19.51 5.82
CA SER A 412 -42.24 -19.70 7.22
C SER A 412 -40.73 -19.55 7.49
N ILE A 413 -39.88 -19.61 6.46
CA ILE A 413 -38.41 -19.56 6.53
C ILE A 413 -37.89 -18.72 5.33
N PRO A 414 -38.27 -17.43 5.22
CA PRO A 414 -38.29 -16.70 3.94
C PRO A 414 -36.92 -16.23 3.45
N TYR A 415 -35.86 -16.44 4.23
CA TYR A 415 -34.51 -15.98 3.93
C TYR A 415 -33.63 -17.16 3.57
N CYS A 416 -32.86 -17.05 2.50
CA CYS A 416 -31.92 -18.07 2.09
C CYS A 416 -30.53 -17.66 2.58
N GLU A 417 -29.87 -18.50 3.36
CA GLU A 417 -28.50 -18.31 3.83
C GLU A 417 -27.75 -19.63 3.63
N SER A 418 -26.57 -19.57 3.01
CA SER A 418 -25.70 -20.73 2.78
C SER A 418 -26.40 -21.94 2.14
N GLY A 419 -27.26 -21.70 1.16
CA GLY A 419 -28.00 -22.75 0.44
C GLY A 419 -29.17 -23.36 1.21
N ALA A 420 -29.55 -22.81 2.36
CA ALA A 420 -30.65 -23.25 3.19
C ALA A 420 -31.61 -22.10 3.54
N CYS A 421 -32.89 -22.41 3.71
CA CYS A 421 -33.87 -21.43 4.16
C CYS A 421 -33.83 -21.28 5.70
N VAL A 422 -33.47 -20.10 6.20
CA VAL A 422 -33.26 -19.79 7.64
C VAL A 422 -34.22 -18.71 8.17
N VAL A 423 -34.10 -18.38 9.46
CA VAL A 423 -34.98 -17.46 10.21
C VAL A 423 -34.12 -16.54 11.10
N CYS A 424 -34.37 -15.22 11.16
CA CYS A 424 -33.64 -14.36 12.11
C CYS A 424 -33.83 -14.81 13.58
N PRO A 425 -32.81 -14.64 14.45
CA PRO A 425 -32.87 -15.10 15.84
C PRO A 425 -34.03 -14.45 16.59
N ALA A 426 -34.73 -15.25 17.41
CA ALA A 426 -35.91 -14.77 18.15
C ALA A 426 -35.50 -13.56 19.02
N ASP A 427 -36.24 -12.47 18.92
CA ASP A 427 -36.06 -11.27 19.75
C ASP A 427 -34.69 -10.57 19.60
N GLY A 428 -33.93 -10.87 18.53
CA GLY A 428 -32.67 -10.18 18.23
C GLY A 428 -32.87 -8.69 17.93
N THR A 429 -31.87 -7.88 18.28
CA THR A 429 -31.78 -6.44 17.96
C THR A 429 -30.48 -6.12 17.24
N ARG A 430 -30.46 -5.14 16.33
CA ARG A 430 -29.25 -4.63 15.67
C ARG A 430 -29.34 -3.14 15.36
N CYS A 431 -28.20 -2.49 15.13
CA CYS A 431 -28.16 -1.14 14.55
C CYS A 431 -28.31 -1.19 13.03
N GLY A 432 -28.67 -0.07 12.40
CA GLY A 432 -28.84 0.02 10.95
C GLY A 432 -27.56 -0.32 10.19
N GLY A 433 -27.68 -1.16 9.16
CA GLY A 433 -26.58 -1.56 8.26
C GLY A 433 -26.53 -0.74 6.96
N GLU A 434 -25.90 -1.30 5.92
CA GLU A 434 -25.82 -0.61 4.61
C GLU A 434 -27.19 -0.22 4.06
N GLY A 435 -27.31 1.05 3.64
CA GLY A 435 -28.57 1.63 3.16
C GLY A 435 -29.57 2.04 4.25
N GLU A 436 -29.26 1.77 5.52
CA GLU A 436 -30.03 2.17 6.70
C GLU A 436 -29.26 3.26 7.50
N ASN A 437 -29.91 3.92 8.45
CA ASN A 437 -29.25 4.91 9.30
C ASN A 437 -28.56 4.21 10.49
N PRO A 438 -27.26 4.42 10.71
CA PRO A 438 -26.48 3.69 11.73
C PRO A 438 -26.94 3.94 13.18
N ASN A 439 -27.68 5.03 13.44
CA ASN A 439 -28.23 5.34 14.76
C ASN A 439 -29.66 4.82 15.01
N ASP A 440 -30.19 4.00 14.09
CA ASP A 440 -31.52 3.41 14.22
C ASP A 440 -31.44 1.95 14.69
N VAL A 441 -32.38 1.53 15.54
CA VAL A 441 -32.48 0.16 16.05
C VAL A 441 -33.51 -0.64 15.25
N TYR A 442 -33.16 -1.87 14.92
CA TYR A 442 -33.99 -2.85 14.20
C TYR A 442 -34.20 -4.09 15.08
N VAL A 443 -35.40 -4.66 15.02
CA VAL A 443 -35.78 -5.85 15.81
C VAL A 443 -36.26 -6.99 14.90
N CYS A 444 -35.98 -8.23 15.28
CA CYS A 444 -36.47 -9.40 14.57
C CYS A 444 -37.93 -9.67 14.96
N ILE A 445 -38.88 -9.40 14.05
CA ILE A 445 -40.31 -9.60 14.28
C ILE A 445 -40.78 -10.96 13.80
N VAL A 446 -41.76 -11.54 14.50
CA VAL A 446 -42.45 -12.77 14.10
C VAL A 446 -43.72 -12.42 13.31
N GLU A 447 -43.79 -12.84 12.06
CA GLU A 447 -45.03 -12.81 11.28
C GLU A 447 -45.62 -14.23 11.17
N THR A 448 -46.85 -14.35 10.65
CA THR A 448 -47.48 -15.66 10.38
C THR A 448 -46.70 -16.52 9.36
N GLN A 449 -45.64 -15.96 8.80
CA GLN A 449 -44.80 -16.43 7.72
C GLN A 449 -43.32 -16.12 8.10
N GLY A 450 -42.82 -16.68 9.21
CA GLY A 450 -41.40 -16.57 9.57
C GLY A 450 -41.01 -15.29 10.30
N ARG A 451 -39.71 -15.03 10.40
CA ARG A 451 -39.16 -13.86 11.10
C ARG A 451 -38.29 -12.99 10.18
N ARG A 452 -38.33 -11.67 10.36
CA ARG A 452 -37.58 -10.66 9.57
C ARG A 452 -37.13 -9.48 10.43
N TRP A 453 -36.05 -8.80 10.00
CA TRP A 453 -35.67 -7.51 10.58
C TRP A 453 -36.68 -6.41 10.20
N GLN A 454 -37.09 -5.63 11.17
CA GLN A 454 -37.94 -4.46 10.99
C GLN A 454 -37.37 -3.28 11.77
N PHE A 455 -37.36 -2.10 11.16
CA PHE A 455 -37.09 -0.85 11.86
C PHE A 455 -38.00 -0.75 13.08
N ASP A 456 -37.41 -0.56 14.25
CA ASP A 456 -38.14 -0.39 15.50
C ASP A 456 -38.28 1.10 15.82
N HIS A 457 -37.15 1.76 16.06
CA HIS A 457 -37.10 3.19 16.36
C HIS A 457 -35.71 3.79 16.11
N ALA A 458 -35.69 5.10 15.87
CA ALA A 458 -34.47 5.90 15.94
C ALA A 458 -34.08 6.16 17.39
N CYS A 459 -32.79 6.20 17.69
CA CYS A 459 -32.34 6.48 19.04
C CYS A 459 -32.77 7.89 19.50
N PRO A 460 -33.34 8.02 20.72
CA PRO A 460 -33.89 9.27 21.20
C PRO A 460 -32.78 10.27 21.51
N LEU A 461 -33.10 11.57 21.49
CA LEU A 461 -32.13 12.64 21.80
C LEU A 461 -31.48 12.51 23.20
N GLU A 462 -32.12 11.77 24.10
CA GLU A 462 -31.67 11.50 25.48
C GLU A 462 -30.73 10.29 25.56
N ALA A 463 -30.61 9.48 24.49
CA ALA A 463 -29.71 8.34 24.33
C ALA A 463 -29.42 8.13 22.83
N PRO A 464 -28.71 9.05 22.15
CA PRO A 464 -28.73 9.17 20.69
C PRO A 464 -27.85 8.15 19.95
N ASN A 465 -27.02 7.37 20.66
CA ASN A 465 -26.07 6.45 20.06
C ASN A 465 -26.65 5.02 20.06
N CYS A 466 -26.71 4.39 18.89
CA CYS A 466 -26.99 2.96 18.78
C CYS A 466 -25.68 2.18 18.91
N THR A 467 -25.62 1.26 19.86
CA THR A 467 -24.51 0.31 20.03
C THR A 467 -25.12 -1.08 20.26
N ASN A 468 -24.74 -2.08 19.45
CA ASN A 468 -25.27 -3.45 19.52
C ASN A 468 -26.82 -3.54 19.52
N GLY A 469 -27.49 -2.68 18.75
CA GLY A 469 -28.95 -2.65 18.69
C GLY A 469 -29.63 -2.03 19.92
N HIS A 470 -28.89 -1.28 20.72
CA HIS A 470 -29.42 -0.59 21.90
C HIS A 470 -29.03 0.89 21.91
N CYS A 471 -29.98 1.73 22.31
CA CYS A 471 -29.75 3.16 22.49
C CYS A 471 -29.16 3.42 23.87
N GLY A 472 -27.99 4.07 23.92
CA GLY A 472 -27.24 4.30 25.16
C GLY A 472 -26.87 5.77 25.40
N VAL A 473 -26.51 6.05 26.65
CA VAL A 473 -25.83 7.28 27.11
C VAL A 473 -24.40 6.91 27.50
N CYS A 474 -23.43 7.80 27.27
CA CYS A 474 -22.07 7.59 27.78
C CYS A 474 -22.06 7.68 29.32
N GLU A 475 -21.05 7.12 29.99
CA GLU A 475 -20.94 7.23 31.44
C GLU A 475 -20.37 8.60 31.83
N VAL A 476 -21.02 9.29 32.78
CA VAL A 476 -20.60 10.63 33.19
C VAL A 476 -19.15 10.62 33.69
N GLY A 477 -18.31 11.43 33.03
CA GLY A 477 -16.87 11.52 33.31
C GLY A 477 -15.99 10.68 32.39
N GLU A 478 -16.56 9.85 31.51
CA GLU A 478 -15.80 9.26 30.41
C GLU A 478 -15.26 10.34 29.48
N THR A 479 -14.11 10.07 28.89
CA THR A 479 -13.43 10.94 27.93
C THR A 479 -13.17 10.18 26.64
N ARG A 480 -13.23 10.88 25.52
CA ARG A 480 -12.84 10.38 24.20
C ARG A 480 -12.24 11.50 23.36
N CYS A 481 -11.61 11.16 22.26
CA CYS A 481 -11.24 12.16 21.26
C CYS A 481 -12.46 12.64 20.48
N SER A 482 -12.47 13.92 20.13
CA SER A 482 -13.55 14.48 19.34
C SER A 482 -13.48 13.93 17.91
N PRO A 483 -14.58 13.38 17.37
CA PRO A 483 -14.63 12.90 15.99
C PRO A 483 -14.62 14.06 14.97
N THR A 484 -14.74 15.31 15.43
CA THR A 484 -14.83 16.49 14.55
C THR A 484 -13.71 17.51 14.76
N ASN A 485 -12.97 17.41 15.87
CA ASN A 485 -11.79 18.22 16.15
C ASN A 485 -10.58 17.33 16.43
N PRO A 486 -9.56 17.27 15.56
CA PRO A 486 -8.37 16.44 15.73
C PRO A 486 -7.55 16.74 17.01
N GLN A 487 -7.76 17.93 17.60
CA GLN A 487 -7.12 18.37 18.85
C GLN A 487 -8.11 18.40 20.01
N GLY A 488 -9.39 18.08 19.77
CA GLY A 488 -10.45 18.20 20.75
C GLY A 488 -10.61 16.91 21.53
N THR A 489 -10.87 17.05 22.84
CA THR A 489 -11.43 15.98 23.64
C THR A 489 -12.94 16.17 23.74
N GLU A 490 -13.66 15.09 24.04
CA GLU A 490 -15.05 15.12 24.46
C GLU A 490 -15.14 14.46 25.83
N ILE A 491 -15.90 15.09 26.72
CA ILE A 491 -16.22 14.54 28.04
C ILE A 491 -17.71 14.25 28.10
N CYS A 492 -18.03 13.11 28.66
CA CYS A 492 -19.42 12.75 28.88
C CYS A 492 -19.98 13.54 30.07
N GLU A 493 -20.90 14.46 29.77
CA GLU A 493 -21.68 15.21 30.76
C GLU A 493 -23.15 14.86 30.62
N ASP A 494 -23.77 14.47 31.73
CA ASP A 494 -25.20 14.10 31.79
C ASP A 494 -25.62 13.06 30.71
N GLY A 495 -24.72 12.14 30.35
CA GLY A 495 -24.98 11.08 29.38
C GLY A 495 -24.79 11.46 27.91
N LEU A 496 -24.28 12.66 27.65
CA LEU A 496 -23.99 13.17 26.31
C LEU A 496 -22.52 13.57 26.19
N TRP A 497 -21.94 13.30 25.03
CA TRP A 497 -20.63 13.82 24.69
C TRP A 497 -20.72 15.33 24.51
N THR A 498 -19.94 16.04 25.31
CA THR A 498 -19.79 17.49 25.25
C THR A 498 -18.35 17.83 24.95
N ASN A 499 -18.11 18.95 24.27
CA ASN A 499 -16.75 19.38 23.97
C ASN A 499 -15.95 19.57 25.27
N GLY A 500 -14.92 18.76 25.42
CA GLY A 500 -13.90 18.90 26.44
C GLY A 500 -12.87 19.98 26.07
N PRO A 501 -11.82 20.13 26.88
CA PRO A 501 -10.70 21.00 26.51
C PRO A 501 -9.99 20.48 25.26
N ASP A 502 -9.65 21.39 24.35
CA ASP A 502 -8.69 21.09 23.29
C ASP A 502 -7.30 20.89 23.90
N CYS A 503 -6.54 19.95 23.36
CA CYS A 503 -5.16 19.70 23.78
C CYS A 503 -4.29 20.91 23.48
N GLU A 504 -3.30 21.16 24.35
CA GLU A 504 -2.38 22.26 24.17
C GLU A 504 -1.42 21.97 23.01
N ASN A 505 -0.70 22.99 22.52
CA ASN A 505 0.31 22.78 21.48
C ASN A 505 1.34 21.74 21.93
N GLY A 506 1.72 20.83 21.04
CA GLY A 506 2.61 19.71 21.38
C GLY A 506 1.92 18.56 22.07
N GLN A 507 0.60 18.61 22.26
CA GLN A 507 -0.20 17.52 22.80
C GLN A 507 -1.18 16.99 21.74
N TYR A 508 -1.56 15.73 21.90
CA TYR A 508 -2.60 15.10 21.12
C TYR A 508 -3.63 14.44 22.03
N CYS A 509 -4.83 14.19 21.50
CA CYS A 509 -5.78 13.35 22.19
C CYS A 509 -5.46 11.88 21.94
N ASP A 510 -5.17 11.15 23.02
CA ASP A 510 -4.95 9.71 23.02
C ASP A 510 -6.30 9.00 22.80
N THR A 511 -6.40 8.18 21.75
CA THR A 511 -7.67 7.54 21.36
C THR A 511 -8.13 6.42 22.29
N GLU A 512 -7.21 5.84 23.08
CA GLU A 512 -7.53 4.80 24.06
C GLU A 512 -8.10 5.42 25.34
N THR A 513 -7.50 6.52 25.79
CA THR A 513 -7.87 7.17 27.06
C THR A 513 -8.82 8.36 26.91
N GLY A 514 -8.86 8.96 25.72
CA GLY A 514 -9.59 10.20 25.45
C GLY A 514 -9.00 11.45 26.12
N LEU A 515 -7.77 11.36 26.62
CA LEU A 515 -7.09 12.44 27.35
C LEU A 515 -5.98 13.05 26.50
N CYS A 516 -5.60 14.28 26.85
CA CYS A 516 -4.45 14.94 26.22
C CYS A 516 -3.14 14.37 26.75
N THR A 517 -2.30 13.92 25.84
CA THR A 517 -0.97 13.35 26.09
C THR A 517 0.07 14.19 25.38
N ASP A 518 1.25 14.34 26.00
CA ASP A 518 2.38 15.04 25.38
C ASP A 518 2.85 14.27 24.15
N GLY A 519 2.93 14.98 23.03
CA GLY A 519 3.48 14.47 21.77
C GLY A 519 4.99 14.41 21.82
N TRP A 520 5.54 13.46 21.08
CA TRP A 520 6.98 13.26 20.94
C TRP A 520 7.35 13.34 19.47
N SER A 521 8.63 13.49 19.19
CA SER A 521 9.16 13.44 17.84
C SER A 521 10.55 12.81 17.83
N LEU A 522 11.07 12.51 16.64
CA LEU A 522 12.41 11.96 16.48
C LEU A 522 13.37 13.06 16.01
N TYR A 523 14.45 13.27 16.78
CA TYR A 523 15.49 14.24 16.47
C TYR A 523 16.63 13.63 15.67
N PHE A 524 16.95 14.29 14.56
CA PHE A 524 18.04 13.99 13.63
C PHE A 524 19.11 15.11 13.66
N ALA A 525 20.37 14.72 13.77
CA ALA A 525 21.56 15.57 13.84
C ALA A 525 22.28 15.74 12.49
N GLY A 526 21.78 15.06 11.44
CA GLY A 526 22.28 15.12 10.06
C GLY A 526 23.18 13.96 9.66
N ASP A 527 23.30 12.91 10.47
CA ASP A 527 24.06 11.69 10.18
C ASP A 527 23.34 10.42 10.68
N GLN A 528 22.03 10.54 10.94
CA GLN A 528 21.17 9.50 11.50
C GLN A 528 20.04 9.20 10.52
N ARG A 529 19.58 7.95 10.50
CA ARG A 529 18.44 7.51 9.71
C ARG A 529 17.60 6.49 10.46
N MET A 530 16.31 6.47 10.15
CA MET A 530 15.41 5.38 10.52
C MET A 530 15.12 4.60 9.24
N GLU A 531 15.19 3.28 9.30
CA GLU A 531 14.90 2.40 8.16
C GLU A 531 13.61 1.64 8.41
N ILE A 532 12.77 1.51 7.40
CA ILE A 532 11.54 0.75 7.43
C ILE A 532 11.74 -0.40 6.42
N PRO A 533 11.45 -1.66 6.81
CA PRO A 533 11.50 -2.80 5.91
C PRO A 533 10.82 -2.52 4.58
N ASP A 534 11.40 -3.08 3.52
CA ASP A 534 10.87 -2.90 2.18
C ASP A 534 9.49 -3.57 2.03
N ASP A 535 8.54 -2.83 1.46
CA ASP A 535 7.20 -3.30 1.12
C ASP A 535 6.72 -2.61 -0.17
N ASN A 536 6.11 -3.39 -1.06
CA ASN A 536 5.53 -2.91 -2.31
C ASN A 536 4.39 -1.91 -2.10
N ALA A 537 3.77 -1.88 -0.92
CA ALA A 537 2.75 -0.92 -0.56
C ALA A 537 3.30 0.52 -0.49
N TYR A 538 4.61 0.68 -0.28
CA TYR A 538 5.29 1.99 -0.33
C TYR A 538 5.70 2.41 -1.76
N ASP A 539 5.48 1.55 -2.76
CA ASP A 539 5.77 1.84 -4.15
C ASP A 539 4.58 2.52 -4.87
N PRO A 540 4.84 3.58 -5.66
CA PRO A 540 3.80 4.34 -6.33
C PRO A 540 3.28 3.59 -7.57
N ASN A 541 2.35 2.67 -7.38
CA ASN A 541 1.64 1.94 -8.44
C ASN A 541 0.19 2.41 -8.67
N ALA A 542 -0.32 3.26 -7.77
CA ALA A 542 -1.64 3.87 -7.77
C ALA A 542 -1.60 5.23 -7.04
N GLU A 543 -2.73 5.95 -6.98
CA GLU A 543 -2.83 7.25 -6.29
C GLU A 543 -2.17 7.18 -4.91
N PHE A 544 -1.34 8.17 -4.56
CA PHE A 544 -0.69 8.17 -3.27
C PHE A 544 -0.54 9.56 -2.65
N THR A 545 -0.43 9.58 -1.32
CA THR A 545 -0.06 10.77 -0.55
C THR A 545 1.10 10.42 0.39
N LEU A 546 2.17 11.21 0.34
CA LEU A 546 3.28 11.17 1.31
C LEU A 546 3.25 12.45 2.12
N GLU A 547 3.35 12.37 3.43
CA GLU A 547 3.37 13.57 4.27
C GLU A 547 4.14 13.38 5.57
N ALA A 548 4.63 14.49 6.11
CA ALA A 548 5.32 14.53 7.39
C ALA A 548 5.29 15.93 8.00
N TRP A 549 5.40 16.00 9.31
CA TRP A 549 5.76 17.22 10.01
C TRP A 549 7.27 17.30 10.23
N ILE A 550 7.84 18.49 10.02
CA ILE A 550 9.27 18.74 10.23
C ILE A 550 9.53 20.03 11.00
N PHE A 551 10.51 20.01 11.91
CA PHE A 551 11.09 21.19 12.55
C PHE A 551 12.57 21.26 12.21
N PRO A 552 12.97 21.92 11.10
CA PRO A 552 14.38 22.03 10.75
C PRO A 552 15.08 23.02 11.67
N THR A 553 16.18 22.60 12.31
CA THR A 553 17.07 23.48 13.10
C THR A 553 18.15 24.13 12.23
N ALA A 554 18.49 23.47 11.11
CA ALA A 554 19.33 23.98 10.06
C ALA A 554 18.91 23.37 8.72
N LEU A 555 19.07 24.12 7.64
CA LEU A 555 18.90 23.63 6.28
C LEU A 555 20.16 23.94 5.47
N SER A 556 20.63 22.96 4.72
CA SER A 556 21.78 23.07 3.82
C SER A 556 21.58 22.33 2.51
N GLY A 557 22.50 22.50 1.56
CA GLY A 557 22.47 21.79 0.28
C GLY A 557 21.73 22.52 -0.84
N ASN A 558 21.98 22.07 -2.07
CA ASN A 558 21.52 22.67 -3.32
C ASN A 558 20.66 21.71 -4.17
N CYS A 559 20.12 20.66 -3.54
CA CYS A 559 19.31 19.63 -4.17
C CYS A 559 20.03 18.88 -5.33
N ASP A 560 21.36 18.93 -5.37
CA ASP A 560 22.19 18.30 -6.39
C ASP A 560 23.30 17.48 -5.71
N THR A 561 24.10 18.15 -4.89
CA THR A 561 25.21 17.52 -4.14
C THR A 561 24.93 17.44 -2.65
N GLY A 562 23.68 17.65 -2.22
CA GLY A 562 23.31 17.67 -0.81
C GLY A 562 21.94 18.31 -0.57
N GLY A 563 21.36 17.99 0.58
CA GLY A 563 20.03 18.40 0.96
C GLY A 563 19.69 18.00 2.40
N ASN A 564 18.40 17.92 2.71
CA ASN A 564 17.91 17.48 4.01
C ASN A 564 16.74 16.53 3.73
N ALA A 565 17.02 15.22 3.69
CA ALA A 565 16.05 14.19 3.34
C ALA A 565 15.03 13.99 4.47
N ILE A 566 13.75 14.01 4.11
CA ILE A 566 12.65 13.79 5.05
C ILE A 566 12.26 12.32 4.98
N LEU A 567 11.87 11.87 3.78
CA LEU A 567 11.45 10.52 3.48
C LEU A 567 12.04 10.12 2.13
N GLU A 568 12.63 8.94 2.05
CA GLU A 568 13.21 8.42 0.84
C GLU A 568 12.86 6.95 0.62
N LYS A 569 12.70 6.60 -0.65
CA LYS A 569 12.81 5.23 -1.14
C LYS A 569 13.75 5.28 -2.33
N TRP A 570 15.04 5.25 -2.05
CA TRP A 570 16.09 5.62 -2.99
C TRP A 570 17.24 4.60 -2.96
N ALA A 571 17.99 4.51 -4.05
CA ALA A 571 19.22 3.73 -4.14
C ALA A 571 20.28 4.40 -5.01
N VAL A 572 21.40 3.72 -5.23
CA VAL A 572 22.49 4.24 -6.06
C VAL A 572 22.00 4.44 -7.48
N TRP A 573 22.18 5.64 -8.02
CA TRP A 573 21.74 6.00 -9.35
C TRP A 573 22.15 4.92 -10.39
N PRO A 574 21.21 4.47 -11.23
CA PRO A 574 19.89 5.06 -11.44
C PRO A 574 18.74 4.40 -10.64
N VAL A 575 19.05 3.62 -9.62
CA VAL A 575 18.06 2.86 -8.83
C VAL A 575 17.41 3.77 -7.80
N GLY A 576 16.07 3.88 -7.79
CA GLY A 576 15.33 4.64 -6.79
C GLY A 576 13.88 4.88 -7.20
N THR A 577 13.02 5.20 -6.23
CA THR A 577 11.59 5.45 -6.46
C THR A 577 11.27 6.92 -6.26
N TYR A 578 11.46 7.44 -5.05
CA TYR A 578 11.22 8.85 -4.73
C TYR A 578 12.08 9.37 -3.58
N LEU A 579 12.20 10.70 -3.52
CA LEU A 579 12.82 11.42 -2.42
C LEU A 579 12.02 12.68 -2.11
N LEU A 580 11.58 12.83 -0.87
CA LEU A 580 11.07 14.08 -0.31
C LEU A 580 12.15 14.74 0.52
N ALA A 581 12.58 15.94 0.14
CA ALA A 581 13.66 16.65 0.80
C ALA A 581 13.44 18.17 0.86
N VAL A 582 14.19 18.84 1.72
CA VAL A 582 14.31 20.31 1.73
C VAL A 582 15.73 20.70 1.34
N CYS A 583 15.87 21.66 0.43
CA CYS A 583 17.17 22.14 -0.04
C CYS A 583 17.04 23.49 -0.76
N ALA A 584 18.15 24.10 -1.19
CA ALA A 584 18.10 25.22 -2.13
C ALA A 584 17.99 24.68 -3.56
N ASP A 585 17.16 25.27 -4.42
CA ASP A 585 17.02 24.76 -5.79
C ASP A 585 18.17 25.13 -6.73
N PHE A 586 18.13 24.64 -7.98
CA PHE A 586 19.14 24.91 -9.03
C PHE A 586 19.33 26.39 -9.38
N TYR A 587 18.37 27.26 -9.03
CA TYR A 587 18.46 28.71 -9.22
C TYR A 587 18.92 29.43 -7.95
N GLY A 588 19.34 28.68 -6.93
CA GLY A 588 19.77 29.21 -5.64
C GLY A 588 18.63 29.72 -4.77
N ARG A 589 17.38 29.30 -5.01
CA ARG A 589 16.24 29.66 -4.16
C ARG A 589 16.27 28.82 -2.88
N PRO A 590 16.49 29.40 -1.69
CA PRO A 590 16.66 28.64 -0.46
C PRO A 590 15.36 28.02 0.08
N ASN A 591 15.52 26.98 0.89
CA ASN A 591 14.50 26.35 1.73
C ASN A 591 13.21 25.99 0.97
N VAL A 592 13.37 25.35 -0.19
CA VAL A 592 12.25 24.77 -0.93
C VAL A 592 12.06 23.32 -0.49
N ALA A 593 10.82 22.91 -0.25
CA ALA A 593 10.46 21.49 -0.30
C ALA A 593 10.50 21.03 -1.75
N ARG A 594 11.14 19.88 -1.99
CA ARG A 594 11.30 19.24 -3.29
C ARG A 594 10.88 17.79 -3.18
N PHE A 595 10.11 17.34 -4.18
CA PHE A 595 9.85 15.93 -4.41
C PHE A 595 10.58 15.52 -5.69
N PHE A 596 11.34 14.44 -5.62
CA PHE A 596 11.94 13.76 -6.75
C PHE A 596 11.20 12.45 -6.97
N ALA A 597 10.90 12.13 -8.22
CA ALA A 597 10.39 10.83 -8.63
C ALA A 597 11.26 10.31 -9.77
N ILE A 598 11.67 9.05 -9.69
CA ILE A 598 12.29 8.38 -10.82
C ILE A 598 11.17 8.02 -11.81
N THR A 599 11.41 8.34 -13.07
CA THR A 599 10.42 8.23 -14.17
C THR A 599 10.85 7.23 -15.23
N ASP A 600 12.11 6.81 -15.24
CA ASP A 600 12.63 5.77 -16.13
C ASP A 600 13.99 5.31 -15.63
N GLN A 601 14.56 4.27 -16.26
CA GLN A 601 15.86 3.69 -15.88
C GLN A 601 17.02 4.69 -15.83
N ASP A 602 16.90 5.89 -16.42
CA ASP A 602 17.91 6.96 -16.34
C ASP A 602 17.30 8.38 -16.21
N LYS A 603 16.00 8.50 -15.88
CA LYS A 603 15.30 9.78 -15.88
C LYS A 603 14.60 10.04 -14.56
N GLN A 604 14.77 11.26 -14.04
CA GLN A 604 14.04 11.77 -12.88
C GLN A 604 13.18 12.96 -13.27
N ASP A 605 12.03 13.11 -12.62
CA ASP A 605 11.29 14.35 -12.58
C ASP A 605 11.31 14.91 -11.16
N PHE A 606 11.14 16.23 -11.05
CA PHE A 606 11.05 16.89 -9.76
C PHE A 606 10.18 18.13 -9.84
N PHE A 607 9.58 18.46 -8.71
CA PHE A 607 8.92 19.75 -8.54
C PHE A 607 9.20 20.33 -7.16
N ASN A 608 9.21 21.66 -7.12
CA ASN A 608 9.56 22.46 -5.97
C ASN A 608 8.37 23.31 -5.53
N SER A 609 8.21 23.43 -4.22
CA SER A 609 7.44 24.52 -3.61
C SER A 609 8.06 25.90 -3.88
N SER A 610 7.37 26.96 -3.46
CA SER A 610 7.86 28.33 -3.57
C SER A 610 9.09 28.61 -2.69
N ASN A 611 9.82 29.67 -3.03
CA ASN A 611 11.04 30.09 -2.34
C ASN A 611 10.77 30.40 -0.85
N ASN A 612 11.61 29.88 0.04
CA ASN A 612 11.44 29.99 1.50
C ASN A 612 10.09 29.47 2.00
N SER A 613 9.48 28.48 1.36
CA SER A 613 8.25 27.84 1.85
C SER A 613 8.47 27.18 3.21
N ILE A 614 9.64 26.58 3.44
CA ILE A 614 10.03 25.95 4.70
C ILE A 614 10.73 26.94 5.63
N LYS A 615 10.29 27.01 6.89
CA LYS A 615 10.82 27.90 7.92
C LYS A 615 11.69 27.15 8.93
N VAL A 616 12.95 27.54 9.01
CA VAL A 616 13.88 27.06 10.05
C VAL A 616 13.44 27.54 11.43
N GLY A 617 13.49 26.65 12.43
CA GLY A 617 13.07 26.93 13.81
C GLY A 617 11.55 27.00 13.99
N GLN A 618 10.79 26.36 13.10
CA GLN A 618 9.32 26.25 13.16
C GLN A 618 8.88 24.88 12.66
N TRP A 619 7.75 24.37 13.15
CA TRP A 619 7.09 23.22 12.57
C TRP A 619 6.53 23.58 11.19
N ASN A 620 6.82 22.74 10.20
CA ASN A 620 6.28 22.83 8.86
C ASN A 620 5.66 21.48 8.49
N HIS A 621 4.45 21.49 7.95
CA HIS A 621 3.85 20.29 7.35
C HIS A 621 4.13 20.27 5.85
N ILE A 622 4.50 19.12 5.31
CA ILE A 622 4.69 18.93 3.88
C ILE A 622 3.86 17.71 3.46
N ALA A 623 3.08 17.86 2.39
CA ALA A 623 2.41 16.74 1.74
C ALA A 623 2.63 16.77 0.23
N VAL A 624 2.93 15.60 -0.33
CA VAL A 624 2.99 15.34 -1.77
C VAL A 624 1.83 14.44 -2.11
N VAL A 625 1.02 14.85 -3.08
CA VAL A 625 -0.14 14.10 -3.55
C VAL A 625 0.06 13.80 -5.02
N TRP A 626 -0.05 12.53 -5.38
CA TRP A 626 0.20 12.04 -6.73
C TRP A 626 -0.98 11.20 -7.20
N SER A 627 -1.42 11.45 -8.42
CA SER A 627 -2.53 10.75 -9.09
C SER A 627 -2.21 10.56 -10.57
N ASP A 628 -3.06 9.84 -11.30
CA ASP A 628 -2.95 9.69 -12.76
C ASP A 628 -3.03 11.02 -13.51
N GLN A 629 -3.74 12.00 -12.95
CA GLN A 629 -3.99 13.29 -13.58
C GLN A 629 -3.16 14.44 -13.01
N TRP A 630 -2.82 14.42 -11.72
CA TRP A 630 -2.24 15.57 -11.02
C TRP A 630 -1.14 15.19 -10.02
N MET A 631 -0.13 16.05 -9.95
CA MET A 631 0.89 16.09 -8.91
C MET A 631 0.76 17.42 -8.14
N ASP A 632 0.48 17.32 -6.85
CA ASP A 632 0.31 18.46 -5.95
C ASP A 632 1.36 18.44 -4.84
N MET A 633 1.82 19.61 -4.42
CA MET A 633 2.61 19.79 -3.20
C MET A 633 1.92 20.80 -2.29
N PHE A 634 1.78 20.44 -1.03
CA PHE A 634 1.26 21.30 0.01
C PHE A 634 2.34 21.59 1.03
N VAL A 635 2.42 22.86 1.44
CA VAL A 635 3.26 23.30 2.56
C VAL A 635 2.38 24.04 3.54
N ASN A 636 2.37 23.59 4.79
CA ASN A 636 1.55 24.14 5.87
C ASN A 636 0.06 24.21 5.47
N GLY A 637 -0.43 23.16 4.81
CA GLY A 637 -1.81 23.04 4.34
C GLY A 637 -2.15 23.86 3.10
N ASN A 638 -1.26 24.69 2.56
CA ASN A 638 -1.52 25.46 1.33
C ASN A 638 -0.91 24.78 0.12
N ARG A 639 -1.66 24.69 -0.99
CA ARG A 639 -1.15 24.10 -2.24
C ARG A 639 -0.18 25.04 -2.93
N GLU A 640 1.10 24.68 -2.91
CA GLU A 640 2.20 25.42 -3.51
C GLU A 640 2.48 24.97 -4.94
N VAL A 641 2.17 23.71 -5.27
CA VAL A 641 2.31 23.13 -6.61
C VAL A 641 1.02 22.44 -7.01
N HIS A 642 0.60 22.65 -8.25
CA HIS A 642 -0.46 21.93 -8.93
C HIS A 642 -0.05 21.74 -10.39
N ARG A 643 0.34 20.52 -10.76
CA ARG A 643 0.82 20.18 -12.10
C ARG A 643 0.08 18.98 -12.65
N ALA A 644 -0.18 18.96 -13.94
CA ALA A 644 -0.67 17.76 -14.61
C ALA A 644 0.38 16.65 -14.48
N ASN A 645 -0.05 15.43 -14.16
CA ASN A 645 0.81 14.27 -14.24
C ASN A 645 0.95 13.86 -15.70
N LEU A 646 2.06 14.25 -16.32
CA LEU A 646 2.38 13.92 -17.71
C LEU A 646 3.28 12.67 -17.82
N ILE A 647 3.66 12.09 -16.69
CA ILE A 647 4.58 10.96 -16.60
C ILE A 647 3.82 9.65 -16.44
N GLY A 648 2.63 9.70 -15.83
CA GLY A 648 1.79 8.54 -15.56
C GLY A 648 2.30 7.71 -14.37
N TRP A 649 1.92 6.43 -14.34
CA TRP A 649 2.44 5.43 -13.42
C TRP A 649 3.68 4.80 -14.03
N LYS A 650 4.84 5.07 -13.46
CA LYS A 650 6.07 4.42 -13.86
C LYS A 650 6.73 3.84 -12.63
N THR A 651 6.40 2.59 -12.35
CA THR A 651 7.12 1.72 -11.42
C THR A 651 8.17 0.97 -12.21
N PRO A 652 9.46 1.22 -11.99
CA PRO A 652 10.47 0.48 -12.72
C PRO A 652 10.70 -0.85 -12.00
N ASN A 653 10.54 -1.96 -12.74
CA ASN A 653 10.56 -3.33 -12.21
C ASN A 653 11.89 -3.73 -11.53
N THR A 654 12.94 -2.90 -11.63
CA THR A 654 14.27 -3.14 -11.05
C THR A 654 14.52 -2.42 -9.71
N PHE A 655 13.56 -1.64 -9.20
CA PHE A 655 13.78 -0.71 -8.08
C PHE A 655 13.17 -1.17 -6.73
N GLN A 656 12.55 -2.35 -6.71
CA GLN A 656 11.75 -2.96 -5.62
C GLN A 656 12.58 -3.69 -4.54
N GLN A 657 13.73 -3.15 -4.12
CA GLN A 657 14.63 -3.88 -3.20
C GLN A 657 15.20 -3.01 -2.06
N ASN A 658 14.75 -1.76 -1.91
CA ASN A 658 15.37 -0.82 -0.98
C ASN A 658 14.39 -0.36 0.09
N VAL A 659 14.91 -0.37 1.32
CA VAL A 659 14.23 0.11 2.52
C VAL A 659 13.72 1.52 2.30
N LEU A 660 12.54 1.80 2.86
CA LEU A 660 12.07 3.16 3.02
C LEU A 660 12.85 3.78 4.19
N ALA A 661 13.34 5.01 4.07
CA ALA A 661 14.10 5.63 5.16
C ALA A 661 13.69 7.07 5.44
N VAL A 662 13.86 7.45 6.70
CA VAL A 662 13.52 8.79 7.22
C VAL A 662 14.79 9.44 7.77
N GLY A 663 14.99 10.72 7.41
CA GLY A 663 16.02 11.58 7.98
C GLY A 663 17.38 11.61 7.27
N GLN A 664 17.67 10.71 6.34
CA GLN A 664 18.88 10.77 5.49
C GLN A 664 18.64 10.06 4.16
N LEU A 665 19.31 10.53 3.10
CA LEU A 665 19.39 9.81 1.82
C LEU A 665 20.51 8.77 1.90
N ASP A 666 20.17 7.48 1.85
CA ASP A 666 21.12 6.36 1.89
C ASP A 666 22.18 6.58 3.00
N GLU A 667 23.47 6.34 2.75
CA GLU A 667 24.59 6.60 3.66
C GLU A 667 25.17 8.03 3.52
N TRP A 668 24.50 8.92 2.77
CA TRP A 668 25.06 10.21 2.36
C TRP A 668 24.72 11.30 3.38
N THR A 669 25.62 11.50 4.35
CA THR A 669 25.46 12.55 5.40
C THR A 669 25.29 13.99 4.88
N GLU A 670 25.67 14.27 3.63
CA GLU A 670 25.42 15.56 2.94
C GLU A 670 23.92 15.81 2.68
N TRP A 671 23.11 14.76 2.80
CA TRP A 671 21.65 14.77 2.71
C TRP A 671 20.95 14.53 4.05
N GLY A 672 21.69 14.46 5.15
CA GLY A 672 21.11 14.21 6.47
C GLY A 672 20.31 15.41 6.98
N PHE A 673 19.11 15.13 7.49
CA PHE A 673 18.21 16.11 8.07
C PHE A 673 18.68 16.56 9.46
N LYS A 674 18.57 17.85 9.73
CA LYS A 674 18.93 18.47 11.01
C LYS A 674 17.71 19.11 11.64
N GLY A 675 17.13 18.44 12.62
CA GLY A 675 15.89 18.87 13.24
C GLY A 675 15.03 17.70 13.72
N TYR A 676 13.75 17.96 13.88
CA TYR A 676 12.77 16.99 14.36
C TYR A 676 11.87 16.58 13.20
N ILE A 677 11.53 15.30 13.11
CA ILE A 677 10.52 14.77 12.18
C ILE A 677 9.47 14.08 13.04
N ASP A 678 8.21 14.22 12.63
CA ASP A 678 7.05 13.69 13.32
C ASP A 678 5.96 13.34 12.30
N GLU A 679 5.05 12.42 12.66
CA GLU A 679 3.83 12.09 11.90
C GLU A 679 4.08 11.77 10.41
N VAL A 680 4.99 10.83 10.14
CA VAL A 680 5.29 10.38 8.78
C VAL A 680 4.19 9.45 8.31
N ARG A 681 3.47 9.81 7.24
CA ARG A 681 2.38 9.01 6.69
C ARG A 681 2.51 8.77 5.19
N ILE A 682 2.20 7.55 4.79
CA ILE A 682 2.00 7.11 3.40
C ILE A 682 0.57 6.62 3.25
N SER A 683 -0.08 6.92 2.13
CA SER A 683 -1.45 6.50 1.86
C SER A 683 -1.68 6.21 0.39
N LYS A 684 -2.55 5.24 0.09
CA LYS A 684 -2.90 4.77 -1.27
C LYS A 684 -4.05 5.54 -1.94
N ILE A 685 -4.29 6.77 -1.48
CA ILE A 685 -5.28 7.68 -2.06
C ILE A 685 -4.73 9.09 -2.18
N ARG A 686 -5.40 9.89 -3.00
CA ARG A 686 -5.30 11.36 -2.98
C ARG A 686 -6.04 11.93 -1.77
N ARG A 687 -5.34 12.19 -0.66
CA ARG A 687 -5.97 12.71 0.57
C ARG A 687 -6.46 14.16 0.45
N TYR A 688 -5.82 14.96 -0.41
CA TYR A 688 -6.10 16.39 -0.49
C TYR A 688 -6.39 16.83 -1.92
N ASP A 689 -7.54 17.47 -2.13
CA ASP A 689 -8.01 17.89 -3.44
C ASP A 689 -8.14 19.41 -3.65
N GLY A 690 -8.41 20.12 -2.56
CA GLY A 690 -8.56 21.56 -2.51
C GLY A 690 -7.26 22.35 -2.66
N ALA A 691 -7.39 23.68 -2.69
CA ALA A 691 -6.25 24.59 -2.66
C ALA A 691 -5.64 24.72 -1.25
N THR A 692 -6.40 24.36 -0.22
CA THR A 692 -5.98 24.44 1.18
C THR A 692 -6.63 23.32 2.01
N TYR A 693 -5.92 22.81 3.01
CA TYR A 693 -6.47 22.03 4.12
C TYR A 693 -5.77 22.45 5.42
N THR A 694 -6.25 21.93 6.56
CA THR A 694 -5.59 22.12 7.86
C THR A 694 -4.90 20.81 8.21
N PRO A 695 -3.56 20.76 8.22
CA PRO A 695 -2.84 19.56 8.64
C PRO A 695 -3.18 19.21 10.09
N ALA A 696 -3.47 17.94 10.36
CA ALA A 696 -3.66 17.46 11.72
C ALA A 696 -2.30 17.38 12.41
N GLN A 697 -2.26 17.64 13.72
CA GLN A 697 -1.02 17.47 14.50
C GLN A 697 -0.75 16.00 14.82
N ARG A 698 -1.79 15.16 14.82
CA ARG A 698 -1.70 13.70 14.92
C ARG A 698 -2.64 13.07 13.92
N TYR A 699 -2.15 12.12 13.14
CA TYR A 699 -2.97 11.37 12.21
C TYR A 699 -3.57 10.13 12.89
N LEU A 700 -4.64 9.60 12.31
CA LEU A 700 -5.14 8.27 12.65
C LEU A 700 -5.02 7.40 11.39
N PRO A 701 -4.71 6.11 11.54
CA PRO A 701 -4.79 5.18 10.44
C PRO A 701 -6.25 5.03 9.99
N ASP A 702 -6.44 4.84 8.70
CA ASP A 702 -7.69 4.46 8.06
C ASP A 702 -7.40 3.37 7.01
N GLU A 703 -8.44 2.82 6.37
CA GLU A 703 -8.31 1.77 5.34
C GLU A 703 -7.43 2.16 4.12
N PHE A 704 -7.12 3.45 3.99
CA PHE A 704 -6.28 4.01 2.92
C PHE A 704 -4.87 4.35 3.40
N THR A 705 -4.57 4.18 4.69
CA THR A 705 -3.26 4.42 5.29
C THR A 705 -2.40 3.18 5.07
N THR A 706 -1.23 3.38 4.48
CA THR A 706 -0.30 2.30 4.12
C THR A 706 0.89 2.23 5.07
N GLY A 707 1.26 3.36 5.67
CA GLY A 707 2.28 3.46 6.72
C GLY A 707 2.03 4.72 7.52
N LEU A 708 2.11 4.65 8.85
CA LEU A 708 1.98 5.78 9.76
C LEU A 708 2.91 5.61 10.95
N TRP A 709 3.98 6.39 10.97
CA TRP A 709 4.93 6.44 12.08
C TRP A 709 4.75 7.75 12.85
N HIS A 710 4.23 7.64 14.07
CA HIS A 710 4.10 8.76 15.00
C HIS A 710 5.43 9.22 15.58
N LEU A 711 6.47 8.37 15.54
CA LEU A 711 7.80 8.72 16.05
C LEU A 711 7.78 9.13 17.54
N ASP A 712 6.85 8.55 18.30
CA ASP A 712 6.64 8.78 19.74
C ASP A 712 6.87 7.53 20.62
N ASP A 713 7.30 6.39 20.05
CA ASP A 713 7.51 5.11 20.75
C ASP A 713 8.83 5.03 21.54
N PHE A 714 9.06 5.97 22.46
CA PHE A 714 10.31 6.07 23.24
C PHE A 714 10.58 4.89 24.19
N ILE A 715 9.62 3.98 24.39
CA ILE A 715 9.75 2.81 25.28
C ILE A 715 10.70 1.76 24.68
N THR A 716 10.69 1.61 23.35
CA THR A 716 11.58 0.75 22.57
C THR A 716 12.47 1.61 21.68
N PRO A 717 13.58 2.17 22.17
CA PRO A 717 14.32 3.24 21.50
C PRO A 717 14.91 2.90 20.11
N ASN A 718 14.92 1.62 19.73
CA ASN A 718 15.41 1.15 18.43
C ASN A 718 14.28 0.81 17.45
N GLU A 719 13.02 0.93 17.87
CA GLU A 719 11.83 0.62 17.10
C GLU A 719 10.97 1.88 17.03
N CYS A 720 10.29 2.08 15.91
CA CYS A 720 9.31 3.13 15.68
C CYS A 720 8.06 2.45 15.16
N LEU A 721 6.98 2.39 15.94
CA LEU A 721 5.84 1.57 15.60
C LEU A 721 5.08 2.16 14.41
N ASP A 722 4.62 1.27 13.54
CA ASP A 722 3.69 1.62 12.47
C ASP A 722 2.26 1.44 12.95
N SER A 723 1.57 2.56 13.16
CA SER A 723 0.17 2.56 13.57
C SER A 723 -0.80 2.11 12.46
N SER A 724 -0.31 1.90 11.23
CA SER A 724 -1.12 1.29 10.17
C SER A 724 -1.09 -0.25 10.20
N GLY A 725 -0.19 -0.86 10.98
CA GLY A 725 -0.09 -2.32 11.14
C GLY A 725 0.70 -3.05 10.05
N HIS A 726 1.48 -2.35 9.21
CA HIS A 726 2.27 -2.98 8.15
C HIS A 726 3.72 -3.26 8.60
N HIS A 727 4.58 -2.23 8.71
CA HIS A 727 5.99 -2.41 9.05
C HIS A 727 6.53 -1.38 10.04
N ASP A 728 6.94 -1.86 11.21
CA ASP A 728 7.66 -1.04 12.18
C ASP A 728 9.01 -0.55 11.62
N GLY A 729 9.32 0.70 11.92
CA GLY A 729 10.61 1.31 11.65
C GLY A 729 11.69 0.85 12.61
N VAL A 730 12.91 0.78 12.12
CA VAL A 730 14.13 0.40 12.82
C VAL A 730 15.02 1.64 12.98
N ASN A 731 15.09 2.17 14.21
CA ASN A 731 15.92 3.32 14.58
C ASN A 731 17.32 2.90 15.04
N THR A 732 18.02 2.07 14.26
CA THR A 732 19.35 1.54 14.65
C THR A 732 20.51 2.51 14.40
N PHE A 733 20.30 3.59 13.66
CA PHE A 733 21.33 4.60 13.37
C PHE A 733 21.29 5.80 14.33
N GLY A 734 20.50 5.73 15.40
CA GLY A 734 20.69 6.53 16.60
C GLY A 734 20.05 7.91 16.59
N ALA A 735 18.96 8.12 15.86
CA ALA A 735 18.10 9.30 16.05
C ALA A 735 17.48 9.26 17.47
N ILE A 736 17.20 10.43 18.05
CA ILE A 736 16.90 10.54 19.49
C ILE A 736 15.45 10.98 19.68
N TYR A 737 14.66 10.17 20.40
CA TYR A 737 13.33 10.57 20.84
C TYR A 737 13.36 11.84 21.68
N SER A 738 12.48 12.78 21.34
CA SER A 738 12.38 14.10 21.96
C SER A 738 10.98 14.34 22.47
N GLU A 739 10.88 14.92 23.67
CA GLU A 739 9.63 15.32 24.34
C GLU A 739 8.93 16.53 23.67
N TYR A 740 9.29 16.88 22.44
CA TYR A 740 8.76 18.06 21.74
C TYR A 740 7.96 17.60 20.52
N GLY A 741 6.65 17.46 20.68
CA GLY A 741 5.73 17.12 19.60
C GLY A 741 5.38 18.31 18.69
N VAL A 742 4.62 18.03 17.63
CA VAL A 742 4.10 19.03 16.70
C VAL A 742 3.39 20.18 17.44
N GLY A 743 3.81 21.41 17.18
CA GLY A 743 3.24 22.63 17.75
C GLY A 743 4.04 23.22 18.92
N GLU A 744 4.92 22.44 19.54
CA GLU A 744 5.89 22.96 20.50
C GLU A 744 7.11 23.60 19.83
N THR A 745 7.86 24.41 20.57
CA THR A 745 9.11 25.00 20.09
C THR A 745 10.29 24.35 20.82
N PRO A 746 11.00 23.41 20.16
CA PRO A 746 12.25 22.87 20.66
C PRO A 746 13.29 23.97 20.97
N PRO A 747 14.21 23.72 21.92
CA PRO A 747 15.15 24.71 22.47
C PRO A 747 16.27 25.20 21.54
#